data_AF-E8N0I6-F1
#
_entry.id   AF-E8N0I6-F1
#
_cell.length_a   1.000
_cell.length_b   1.000
_cell.length_c   1.000
_cell.angle_alpha   90.00
_cell.angle_beta   90.00
_cell.angle_gamma   90.00
#
_symmetry.space_group_name_H-M   'P 1'
#
loop_
_entity.id
_entity.type
_entity.pdbx_description
1 polymer ?
#
loop_
_entity_poly.entity_id
_entity_poly.type
_entity_poly.pdbx_seq_one_letter_code
_entity_poly.pdbx_strand_id
1 'polypeptide(L)'
;MLKIRFSRSWLFPLALLAVSILAYGLQAPWLGYYLDDWIILAAYHSHGAQGLMEYAFLGNRPLVFWLWWLGFQILGEAPLGWQLWALLWRWVTVVTAWQVLQLLWQNHPRRNAAMALLFAVYPLFKQQPTALTYSFHWICFSLYFVSLIAMIRAARSRSHYLFLSWSVAGVLTGAVQMFSQEFFVGLELMRPLVLFFALEGELPFRQRLKRTLIQVLPYVLLLGGFVLWRLHFMPTPGSDRNTPVILLNLMTSPIPTLLTLVSRAMQDIVEGMIRGWTQTVVPSAFAFQPISNLLAWGIALISGVIAALALRKISDSPSSGSQWHLQALLLGGAALLGGFAPGWAIGRFITDTGTLYNDRFGLAAMFGASILLVAFLDWALRPGKPQRILVSLLIGLATAQQARTATLYRWSWEEQRQIFWQLKWRAPDIQPYTAVFGNGALAQFMGSWANISAMNLLYFQDIPDPAYTWYFDLYRYPVARFVEEKGEITDEKNFLEYRAPASQSVVIVNDVVENQCLWLVSEADRHNPYLEEIVRTALPLSDLSRILPEGTSPVPTEIFGAEPPKDWCWYYQKARLAEQHSDWQAMMDLWDEASLQGYSPHNEPEMVPFILAAAHTGNWDKALEFTDKAYYPSFVMHDYLCTTWRRIRDEVPDSPEKQEALQQAIADFDCLSIIRP
;
A
#
# COMPACT_ATOMS: atom_id res chain seq x y z
N MET A 1 18.86 43.64 2.04
CA MET A 1 17.45 43.74 2.48
C MET A 1 16.55 43.50 1.27
N LEU A 2 16.05 42.28 1.08
CA LEU A 2 15.01 42.01 0.09
C LEU A 2 13.65 42.22 0.78
N LYS A 3 12.88 43.22 0.31
CA LYS A 3 11.45 43.30 0.61
C LYS A 3 10.78 42.08 -0.01
N ILE A 4 10.56 41.05 0.80
CA ILE A 4 9.58 40.02 0.48
C ILE A 4 8.23 40.74 0.39
N ARG A 5 7.69 40.90 -0.82
CA ARG A 5 6.32 41.39 -1.06
C ARG A 5 5.36 40.31 -0.53
N PHE A 6 5.07 40.36 0.77
CA PHE A 6 4.31 39.36 1.51
C PHE A 6 2.81 39.27 1.15
N SER A 7 2.23 40.17 0.34
CA SER A 7 0.77 40.17 0.08
C SER A 7 0.29 39.39 -1.16
N ARG A 8 1.20 38.90 -2.04
CA ARG A 8 0.85 38.03 -3.20
C ARG A 8 1.46 36.62 -3.15
N SER A 9 2.30 36.32 -2.15
CA SER A 9 3.14 35.11 -2.10
C SER A 9 2.41 33.83 -1.65
N TRP A 10 1.29 33.93 -0.93
CA TRP A 10 0.57 32.76 -0.38
C TRP A 10 -0.39 32.08 -1.35
N LEU A 11 -0.77 32.75 -2.44
CA LEU A 11 -1.75 32.21 -3.39
C LEU A 11 -1.25 30.95 -4.12
N PHE A 12 0.06 30.83 -4.37
CA PHE A 12 0.61 29.68 -5.07
C PHE A 12 0.72 28.42 -4.19
N PRO A 13 1.23 28.49 -2.94
CA PRO A 13 1.11 27.38 -1.98
C PRO A 13 -0.32 26.88 -1.78
N LEU A 14 -1.31 27.78 -1.80
CA LEU A 14 -2.73 27.39 -1.74
C LEU A 14 -3.20 26.68 -3.01
N ALA A 15 -2.74 27.09 -4.19
CA ALA A 15 -3.02 26.37 -5.44
C ALA A 15 -2.38 24.96 -5.43
N LEU A 16 -1.16 24.82 -4.91
CA LEU A 16 -0.54 23.51 -4.69
C LEU A 16 -1.38 22.66 -3.74
N LEU A 17 -1.84 23.22 -2.61
CA LEU A 17 -2.69 22.51 -1.66
C LEU A 17 -4.00 22.05 -2.31
N ALA A 18 -4.67 22.93 -3.06
CA ALA A 18 -5.92 22.61 -3.74
C ALA A 18 -5.73 21.47 -4.75
N VAL A 19 -4.66 21.51 -5.57
CA VAL A 19 -4.34 20.43 -6.51
C VAL A 19 -4.01 19.12 -5.77
N SER A 20 -3.27 19.18 -4.66
CA SER A 20 -2.97 18.01 -3.84
C SER A 20 -4.24 17.41 -3.18
N ILE A 21 -5.16 18.23 -2.68
CA ILE A 21 -6.44 17.77 -2.13
C ILE A 21 -7.27 17.08 -3.21
N LEU A 22 -7.35 17.69 -4.40
CA LEU A 22 -8.06 17.11 -5.55
C LEU A 22 -7.47 15.75 -5.98
N ALA A 23 -6.14 15.61 -5.95
CA ALA A 23 -5.46 14.37 -6.33
C ALA A 23 -5.56 13.26 -5.26
N TYR A 24 -5.48 13.60 -3.98
CA TYR A 24 -5.22 12.64 -2.89
C TYR A 24 -6.18 12.72 -1.71
N GLY A 25 -6.76 13.89 -1.45
CA GLY A 25 -7.49 14.19 -0.22
C GLY A 25 -9.00 13.90 -0.28
N LEU A 26 -9.62 13.97 -1.47
CA LEU A 26 -11.07 13.83 -1.59
C LEU A 26 -11.60 12.48 -1.08
N GLN A 27 -10.82 11.41 -1.26
CA GLN A 27 -11.20 10.06 -0.86
C GLN A 27 -10.64 9.64 0.51
N ALA A 28 -9.89 10.50 1.20
CA ALA A 28 -9.21 10.18 2.46
C ALA A 28 -10.11 9.54 3.55
N PRO A 29 -11.38 9.94 3.75
CA PRO A 29 -12.27 9.31 4.73
C PRO A 29 -12.60 7.84 4.47
N TRP A 30 -12.37 7.34 3.26
CA TRP A 30 -12.67 5.97 2.87
C TRP A 30 -11.40 5.15 2.58
N LEU A 31 -10.22 5.67 2.94
CA LEU A 31 -8.96 4.95 2.85
C LEU A 31 -8.58 4.40 4.23
N GLY A 32 -7.87 3.26 4.23
CA GLY A 32 -7.42 2.60 5.45
C GLY A 32 -5.92 2.35 5.49
N TYR A 33 -5.55 1.14 5.90
CA TYR A 33 -4.17 0.68 6.02
C TYR A 33 -3.78 -0.30 4.92
N TYR A 34 -2.53 -0.22 4.48
CA TYR A 34 -2.00 -0.99 3.36
C TYR A 34 -0.54 -1.38 3.60
N LEU A 35 -0.08 -2.49 3.01
CA LEU A 35 1.31 -2.94 3.06
C LEU A 35 1.93 -2.87 4.47
N ASP A 36 3.06 -2.16 4.58
CA ASP A 36 3.83 -2.02 5.81
C ASP A 36 3.13 -1.14 6.86
N ASP A 37 2.01 -0.47 6.53
CA ASP A 37 1.22 0.26 7.53
C ASP A 37 0.74 -0.68 8.64
N TRP A 38 0.29 -1.88 8.29
CA TRP A 38 -0.23 -2.85 9.26
C TRP A 38 0.80 -3.26 10.31
N ILE A 39 2.06 -3.46 9.91
CA ILE A 39 3.11 -3.89 10.84
C ILE A 39 3.65 -2.73 11.69
N ILE A 40 3.66 -1.50 11.15
CA ILE A 40 3.97 -0.30 11.94
C ILE A 40 2.88 -0.05 12.98
N LEU A 41 1.61 -0.24 12.59
CA LEU A 41 0.46 -0.13 13.48
C LEU A 41 0.53 -1.17 14.60
N ALA A 42 0.75 -2.44 14.27
CA ALA A 42 0.92 -3.50 15.27
C ALA A 42 2.10 -3.20 16.22
N ALA A 43 3.23 -2.71 15.71
CA ALA A 43 4.38 -2.36 16.55
C ALA A 43 4.04 -1.30 17.61
N TYR A 44 3.28 -0.28 17.22
CA TYR A 44 2.82 0.74 18.16
C TYR A 44 1.76 0.19 19.12
N HIS A 45 0.80 -0.59 18.63
CA HIS A 45 -0.28 -1.13 19.45
C HIS A 45 0.27 -2.04 20.57
N SER A 46 1.24 -2.91 20.25
CA SER A 46 1.82 -3.86 21.22
C SER A 46 2.61 -3.18 22.35
N HIS A 47 3.53 -2.27 22.01
CA HIS A 47 4.54 -1.77 22.97
C HIS A 47 4.79 -0.26 22.84
N GLY A 48 3.89 0.49 22.19
CA GLY A 48 4.00 1.93 22.00
C GLY A 48 5.31 2.36 21.33
N ALA A 49 6.02 3.29 21.97
CA ALA A 49 7.31 3.78 21.47
C ALA A 49 8.37 2.68 21.37
N GLN A 50 8.35 1.70 22.28
CA GLN A 50 9.34 0.62 22.30
C GLN A 50 9.15 -0.32 21.11
N GLY A 51 7.92 -0.74 20.81
CA GLY A 51 7.67 -1.61 19.66
C GLY A 51 7.99 -0.93 18.34
N LEU A 52 7.68 0.36 18.20
CA LEU A 52 8.13 1.16 17.05
C LEU A 52 9.66 1.23 16.95
N MET A 53 10.35 1.36 18.08
CA MET A 53 11.80 1.36 18.12
C MET A 53 12.34 0.00 17.65
N GLU A 54 11.84 -1.12 18.19
CA GLU A 54 12.23 -2.48 17.80
C GLU A 54 12.01 -2.72 16.30
N TYR A 55 10.82 -2.39 15.78
CA TYR A 55 10.52 -2.45 14.34
C TYR A 55 11.52 -1.62 13.53
N ALA A 56 11.78 -0.37 13.94
CA ALA A 56 12.69 0.53 13.24
C ALA A 56 14.15 0.05 13.27
N PHE A 57 14.61 -0.50 14.40
CA PHE A 57 15.96 -1.05 14.54
C PHE A 57 16.15 -2.29 13.68
N LEU A 58 15.20 -3.24 13.68
CA LEU A 58 15.23 -4.44 12.83
C LEU A 58 15.15 -4.09 11.34
N GLY A 59 14.50 -2.97 11.00
CA GLY A 59 14.49 -2.39 9.65
C GLY A 59 15.76 -1.62 9.27
N ASN A 60 16.77 -1.52 10.14
CA ASN A 60 17.97 -0.67 10.03
C ASN A 60 17.68 0.84 9.85
N ARG A 61 16.57 1.33 10.43
CA ARG A 61 16.13 2.73 10.35
C ARG A 61 15.81 3.31 11.74
N PRO A 62 16.73 3.21 12.71
CA PRO A 62 16.47 3.51 14.13
C PRO A 62 16.10 4.96 14.42
N LEU A 63 16.24 5.91 13.50
CA LEU A 63 15.81 7.29 13.73
C LEU A 63 14.35 7.56 13.33
N VAL A 64 13.71 6.64 12.60
CA VAL A 64 12.35 6.84 12.08
C VAL A 64 11.29 6.70 13.19
N PHE A 65 11.54 5.89 14.23
CA PHE A 65 10.52 5.58 15.24
C PHE A 65 9.99 6.82 15.97
N TRP A 66 10.85 7.82 16.26
CA TRP A 66 10.44 9.04 16.96
C TRP A 66 9.37 9.81 16.21
N LEU A 67 9.51 9.87 14.88
CA LEU A 67 8.55 10.53 14.03
C LEU A 67 7.21 9.76 14.06
N TRP A 68 7.22 8.41 14.16
CA TRP A 68 6.02 7.53 14.17
C TRP A 68 5.32 7.69 15.48
N TRP A 69 6.08 7.59 16.56
CA TRP A 69 5.59 7.81 17.90
C TRP A 69 4.89 9.16 18.03
N LEU A 70 5.52 10.26 17.57
CA LEU A 70 4.87 11.58 17.57
C LEU A 70 3.57 11.59 16.75
N GLY A 71 3.56 10.95 15.57
CA GLY A 71 2.37 10.81 14.75
C GLY A 71 1.23 10.09 15.48
N PHE A 72 1.51 8.95 16.13
CA PHE A 72 0.52 8.21 16.91
C PHE A 72 0.02 9.00 18.12
N GLN A 73 0.89 9.74 18.82
CA GLN A 73 0.48 10.58 19.96
C GLN A 73 -0.49 11.70 19.55
N ILE A 74 -0.44 12.16 18.28
CA ILE A 74 -1.30 13.23 17.77
C ILE A 74 -2.56 12.67 17.10
N LEU A 75 -2.41 11.59 16.32
CA LEU A 75 -3.43 11.10 15.38
C LEU A 75 -4.15 9.85 15.87
N GLY A 76 -3.58 9.13 16.84
CA GLY A 76 -4.05 7.81 17.25
C GLY A 76 -3.90 6.75 16.16
N GLU A 77 -4.73 5.72 16.24
CA GLU A 77 -4.72 4.54 15.36
C GLU A 77 -5.81 4.59 14.28
N ALA A 78 -6.53 5.71 14.18
CA ALA A 78 -7.54 5.88 13.15
C ALA A 78 -6.90 6.27 11.80
N PRO A 79 -7.26 5.63 10.67
CA PRO A 79 -6.58 5.82 9.39
C PRO A 79 -6.73 7.24 8.81
N LEU A 80 -7.87 7.90 9.01
CA LEU A 80 -8.12 9.24 8.43
C LEU A 80 -7.05 10.27 8.84
N GLY A 81 -6.63 10.26 10.11
CA GLY A 81 -5.58 11.16 10.60
C GLY A 81 -4.28 10.97 9.83
N TRP A 82 -3.89 9.72 9.58
CA TRP A 82 -2.70 9.36 8.83
C TRP A 82 -2.78 9.75 7.35
N GLN A 83 -3.94 9.58 6.70
CA GLN A 83 -4.16 10.01 5.32
C GLN A 83 -3.98 11.53 5.16
N LEU A 84 -4.55 12.31 6.08
CA LEU A 84 -4.40 13.77 6.09
C LEU A 84 -2.97 14.19 6.44
N TRP A 85 -2.30 13.48 7.34
CA TRP A 85 -0.91 13.72 7.70
C TRP A 85 0.05 13.48 6.54
N ALA A 86 -0.10 12.37 5.81
CA ALA A 86 0.69 12.09 4.62
C ALA A 86 0.46 13.13 3.52
N LEU A 87 -0.79 13.58 3.33
CA LEU A 87 -1.12 14.65 2.39
C LEU A 87 -0.47 15.99 2.77
N LEU A 88 -0.53 16.35 4.06
CA LEU A 88 0.11 17.55 4.59
C LEU A 88 1.61 17.55 4.28
N TRP A 89 2.31 16.46 4.60
CA TRP A 89 3.75 16.38 4.38
C TRP A 89 4.13 16.32 2.90
N ARG A 90 3.31 15.72 2.04
CA ARG A 90 3.48 15.83 0.59
C ARG A 90 3.37 17.28 0.12
N TRP A 91 2.36 18.02 0.59
CA TRP A 91 2.21 19.43 0.26
C TRP A 91 3.41 20.26 0.76
N VAL A 92 3.87 20.04 1.99
CA VAL A 92 5.07 20.70 2.54
C VAL A 92 6.32 20.37 1.70
N THR A 93 6.47 19.13 1.26
CA THR A 93 7.58 18.71 0.37
C THR A 93 7.56 19.52 -0.93
N VAL A 94 6.40 19.65 -1.57
CA VAL A 94 6.28 20.38 -2.84
C VAL A 94 6.49 21.88 -2.64
N VAL A 95 6.01 22.45 -1.54
CA VAL A 95 6.21 23.87 -1.21
C VAL A 95 7.70 24.16 -0.96
N THR A 96 8.41 23.30 -0.24
CA THR A 96 9.84 23.46 0.02
C THR A 96 10.67 23.23 -1.25
N ALA A 97 10.30 22.26 -2.08
CA ALA A 97 10.89 22.07 -3.42
C ALA A 97 10.70 23.31 -4.31
N TRP A 98 9.49 23.88 -4.34
CA TRP A 98 9.21 25.12 -5.04
C TRP A 98 10.06 26.29 -4.53
N GLN A 99 10.27 26.41 -3.23
CA GLN A 99 11.17 27.42 -2.66
C GLN A 99 12.62 27.24 -3.12
N VAL A 100 13.12 26.00 -3.23
CA VAL A 100 14.44 25.73 -3.83
C VAL A 100 14.49 26.23 -5.27
N LEU A 101 13.48 25.91 -6.08
CA LEU A 101 13.38 26.38 -7.48
C LEU A 101 13.34 27.91 -7.57
N GLN A 102 12.60 28.59 -6.67
CA GLN A 102 12.58 30.06 -6.60
C GLN A 102 13.93 30.66 -6.22
N LEU A 103 14.69 30.01 -5.34
CA LEU A 103 16.03 30.46 -4.98
C LEU A 103 17.04 30.27 -6.11
N LEU A 104 16.88 29.21 -6.92
CA LEU A 104 17.72 28.90 -8.07
C LEU A 104 17.43 29.81 -9.26
N TRP A 105 16.18 29.85 -9.71
CA TRP A 105 15.77 30.53 -10.95
C TRP A 105 14.79 31.66 -10.67
N GLN A 106 15.27 32.71 -9.99
CA GLN A 106 14.47 33.88 -9.59
C GLN A 106 13.80 34.60 -10.78
N ASN A 107 14.39 34.51 -11.98
CA ASN A 107 13.87 35.15 -13.20
C ASN A 107 12.81 34.32 -13.94
N HIS A 108 12.57 33.08 -13.51
CA HIS A 108 11.66 32.14 -14.18
C HIS A 108 10.57 31.59 -13.25
N PRO A 109 9.84 32.46 -12.52
CA PRO A 109 8.87 32.02 -11.51
C PRO A 109 7.74 31.17 -12.08
N ARG A 110 7.35 31.34 -13.35
CA ARG A 110 6.30 30.53 -13.98
C ARG A 110 6.79 29.13 -14.30
N ARG A 111 8.06 28.98 -14.74
CA ARG A 111 8.68 27.67 -14.97
C ARG A 111 8.82 26.91 -13.65
N ASN A 112 9.27 27.60 -12.59
CA ASN A 112 9.33 27.04 -11.23
C ASN A 112 7.95 26.58 -10.73
N ALA A 113 6.91 27.36 -11.01
CA ALA A 113 5.53 27.01 -10.66
C ALA A 113 5.03 25.79 -11.43
N ALA A 114 5.30 25.70 -12.73
CA ALA A 114 4.97 24.54 -13.55
C ALA A 114 5.66 23.25 -13.04
N MET A 115 6.96 23.34 -12.72
CA MET A 115 7.72 22.23 -12.16
C MET A 115 7.15 21.75 -10.82
N ALA A 116 6.81 22.67 -9.93
CA ALA A 116 6.23 22.35 -8.63
C ALA A 116 4.83 21.73 -8.75
N LEU A 117 3.96 22.25 -9.63
CA LEU A 117 2.64 21.68 -9.87
C LEU A 117 2.73 20.27 -10.45
N LEU A 118 3.64 20.04 -11.42
CA LEU A 118 3.87 18.69 -11.96
C LEU A 118 4.44 17.75 -10.90
N PHE A 119 5.40 18.20 -10.09
CA PHE A 119 5.97 17.39 -9.01
C PHE A 119 4.92 16.99 -7.96
N ALA A 120 3.96 17.86 -7.65
CA ALA A 120 2.87 17.55 -6.73
C ALA A 120 2.07 16.31 -7.15
N VAL A 121 1.79 16.16 -8.45
CA VAL A 121 0.87 15.13 -8.97
C VAL A 121 1.51 14.10 -9.88
N TYR A 122 2.84 14.14 -10.05
CA TYR A 122 3.55 13.36 -11.06
C TYR A 122 3.11 11.87 -11.06
N PRO A 123 2.74 11.29 -12.21
CA PRO A 123 2.03 10.00 -12.27
C PRO A 123 2.99 8.80 -12.20
N LEU A 124 3.95 8.83 -11.28
CA LEU A 124 4.90 7.74 -11.03
C LEU A 124 4.57 7.05 -9.71
N PHE A 125 4.64 7.80 -8.60
CA PHE A 125 4.34 7.28 -7.28
C PHE A 125 2.83 7.20 -7.03
N LYS A 126 2.35 6.00 -6.70
CA LYS A 126 0.93 5.63 -6.55
C LYS A 126 0.55 5.24 -5.13
N GLN A 127 1.53 5.04 -4.25
CA GLN A 127 1.32 4.56 -2.88
C GLN A 127 1.06 5.69 -1.88
N GLN A 128 0.44 6.80 -2.31
CA GLN A 128 0.01 7.85 -1.39
C GLN A 128 -0.95 7.33 -0.29
N PRO A 129 -1.90 6.40 -0.59
CA PRO A 129 -2.80 5.85 0.42
C PRO A 129 -2.11 4.99 1.48
N THR A 130 -0.90 4.49 1.25
CA THR A 130 -0.09 3.77 2.25
C THR A 130 0.54 4.80 3.22
N ALA A 131 -0.33 5.47 3.97
CA ALA A 131 -0.07 6.78 4.54
C ALA A 131 0.84 6.74 5.77
N LEU A 132 0.73 5.70 6.60
CA LEU A 132 1.55 5.53 7.79
C LEU A 132 3.02 5.30 7.40
N THR A 133 3.27 4.51 6.36
CA THR A 133 4.61 4.24 5.81
C THR A 133 5.18 5.47 5.09
N TYR A 134 4.42 6.08 4.16
CA TYR A 134 4.97 7.13 3.29
C TYR A 134 4.90 8.55 3.84
N SER A 135 4.11 8.83 4.89
CA SER A 135 4.18 10.14 5.55
C SER A 135 5.61 10.49 5.99
N PHE A 136 6.39 9.49 6.39
CA PHE A 136 7.78 9.61 6.82
C PHE A 136 8.74 9.85 5.68
N HIS A 137 8.48 9.21 4.55
CA HIS A 137 9.21 9.46 3.33
C HIS A 137 8.98 10.92 2.90
N TRP A 138 7.75 11.44 2.99
CA TRP A 138 7.46 12.86 2.73
C TRP A 138 8.10 13.81 3.75
N ILE A 139 8.14 13.46 5.04
CA ILE A 139 8.87 14.25 6.06
C ILE A 139 10.37 14.33 5.69
N CYS A 140 11.01 13.20 5.43
CA CYS A 140 12.43 13.15 5.07
C CYS A 140 12.69 13.91 3.76
N PHE A 141 11.81 13.79 2.77
CA PHE A 141 11.93 14.54 1.52
C PHE A 141 11.78 16.05 1.72
N SER A 142 10.86 16.47 2.61
CA SER A 142 10.73 17.87 3.02
C SER A 142 12.01 18.38 3.68
N LEU A 143 12.57 17.61 4.62
CA LEU A 143 13.82 17.93 5.30
C LEU A 143 15.00 18.03 4.33
N TYR A 144 15.04 17.19 3.29
CA TYR A 144 16.02 17.31 2.20
C TYR A 144 15.91 18.66 1.49
N PHE A 145 14.72 19.09 1.08
CA PHE A 145 14.55 20.41 0.44
C PHE A 145 14.82 21.57 1.41
N VAL A 146 14.45 21.47 2.69
CA VAL A 146 14.82 22.45 3.73
C VAL A 146 16.34 22.54 3.86
N SER A 147 17.05 21.41 3.81
CA SER A 147 18.51 21.37 3.81
C SER A 147 19.11 22.11 2.61
N LEU A 148 18.53 21.96 1.41
CA LEU A 148 18.96 22.72 0.22
C LEU A 148 18.67 24.23 0.37
N ILE A 149 17.51 24.61 0.89
CA ILE A 149 17.17 26.02 1.15
C ILE A 149 18.19 26.64 2.10
N ALA A 150 18.49 25.95 3.21
CA ALA A 150 19.46 26.39 4.20
C ALA A 150 20.87 26.48 3.61
N MET A 151 21.29 25.50 2.79
CA MET A 151 22.56 25.53 2.07
C MET A 151 22.68 26.77 1.17
N ILE A 152 21.67 27.06 0.34
CA ILE A 152 21.67 28.24 -0.56
C ILE A 152 21.66 29.55 0.26
N ARG A 153 20.93 29.60 1.37
CA ARG A 153 20.87 30.81 2.23
C ARG A 153 22.17 31.06 2.97
N ALA A 154 22.81 30.01 3.49
CA ALA A 154 24.16 30.11 4.06
C ALA A 154 25.12 30.66 3.00
N ALA A 155 25.04 30.13 1.78
CA ALA A 155 25.89 30.51 0.68
C ALA A 155 25.80 31.98 0.28
N ARG A 156 24.60 32.55 0.31
CA ARG A 156 24.36 33.96 -0.04
C ARG A 156 24.50 34.91 1.15
N SER A 157 24.67 34.39 2.38
CA SER A 157 24.77 35.23 3.57
C SER A 157 26.05 36.07 3.56
N ARG A 158 25.92 37.34 3.92
CA ARG A 158 27.03 38.26 4.21
C ARG A 158 27.34 38.36 5.70
N SER A 159 26.40 37.97 6.57
CA SER A 159 26.59 37.95 8.03
C SER A 159 27.12 36.58 8.47
N HIS A 160 28.16 36.59 9.30
CA HIS A 160 28.77 35.38 9.84
C HIS A 160 27.79 34.57 10.70
N TYR A 161 26.99 35.23 11.55
CA TYR A 161 25.98 34.55 12.37
C TYR A 161 24.89 33.90 11.53
N LEU A 162 24.38 34.61 10.52
CA LEU A 162 23.38 34.04 9.61
C LEU A 162 23.97 32.90 8.79
N PHE A 163 25.22 33.02 8.32
CA PHE A 163 25.93 31.93 7.66
C PHE A 163 25.97 30.68 8.56
N LEU A 164 26.44 30.81 9.79
CA LEU A 164 26.57 29.69 10.71
C LEU A 164 25.20 29.06 11.04
N SER A 165 24.19 29.88 11.32
CA SER A 165 22.83 29.37 11.63
C SER A 165 22.24 28.56 10.48
N TRP A 166 22.35 29.04 9.23
CA TRP A 166 21.86 28.32 8.05
C TRP A 166 22.71 27.10 7.73
N SER A 167 24.03 27.16 7.92
CA SER A 167 24.91 26.00 7.75
C SER A 167 24.56 24.89 8.74
N VAL A 168 24.38 25.23 10.02
CA VAL A 168 23.98 24.26 11.06
C VAL A 168 22.59 23.70 10.75
N ALA A 169 21.61 24.55 10.45
CA ALA A 169 20.27 24.08 10.10
C ALA A 169 20.28 23.16 8.87
N GLY A 170 21.07 23.48 7.84
CA GLY A 170 21.18 22.68 6.63
C GLY A 170 21.81 21.31 6.89
N VAL A 171 22.90 21.25 7.66
CA VAL A 171 23.57 19.99 8.01
C VAL A 171 22.69 19.14 8.93
N LEU A 172 22.04 19.74 9.95
CA LEU A 172 21.16 19.01 10.87
C LEU A 172 19.95 18.41 10.15
N THR A 173 19.25 19.20 9.33
CA THR A 173 18.11 18.68 8.55
C THR A 173 18.54 17.63 7.52
N GLY A 174 19.73 17.80 6.92
CA GLY A 174 20.35 16.77 6.09
C GLY A 174 20.68 15.50 6.87
N ALA A 175 21.18 15.61 8.10
CA ALA A 175 21.52 14.46 8.92
C ALA A 175 20.26 13.68 9.32
N VAL A 176 19.23 14.38 9.79
CA VAL A 176 17.96 13.76 10.17
C VAL A 176 17.36 13.00 8.99
N GLN A 177 17.31 13.58 7.79
CA GLN A 177 16.73 12.87 6.64
C GLN A 177 17.54 11.63 6.23
N MET A 178 18.87 11.74 6.13
CA MET A 178 19.72 10.65 5.64
C MET A 178 19.75 9.46 6.60
N PHE A 179 19.93 9.73 7.90
CA PHE A 179 20.00 8.68 8.91
C PHE A 179 18.63 8.12 9.30
N SER A 180 17.54 8.73 8.81
CA SER A 180 16.19 8.18 8.93
C SER A 180 15.83 7.28 7.74
N GLN A 181 16.09 7.72 6.50
CA GLN A 181 15.63 7.04 5.30
C GLN A 181 16.60 7.19 4.13
N GLU A 182 17.00 6.06 3.54
CA GLU A 182 18.01 6.01 2.47
C GLU A 182 17.49 6.46 1.08
N PHE A 183 16.17 6.61 0.91
CA PHE A 183 15.50 6.89 -0.38
C PHE A 183 15.98 8.17 -1.08
N PHE A 184 16.48 9.15 -0.33
CA PHE A 184 16.88 10.45 -0.88
C PHE A 184 18.40 10.63 -0.94
N VAL A 185 19.18 9.63 -0.50
CA VAL A 185 20.64 9.73 -0.41
C VAL A 185 21.27 9.99 -1.78
N GLY A 186 20.74 9.40 -2.85
CA GLY A 186 21.26 9.67 -4.21
C GLY A 186 21.02 11.11 -4.68
N LEU A 187 20.04 11.82 -4.13
CA LEU A 187 19.83 13.25 -4.41
C LEU A 187 20.91 14.14 -3.76
N GLU A 188 21.69 13.66 -2.80
CA GLU A 188 22.80 14.43 -2.23
C GLU A 188 23.85 14.80 -3.30
N LEU A 189 23.96 13.99 -4.35
CA LEU A 189 24.88 14.19 -5.48
C LEU A 189 24.54 15.43 -6.33
N MET A 190 23.31 15.95 -6.26
CA MET A 190 22.95 17.17 -7.01
C MET A 190 23.32 18.48 -6.29
N ARG A 191 23.75 18.45 -5.02
CA ARG A 191 24.10 19.66 -4.24
C ARG A 191 25.14 20.56 -4.91
N PRO A 192 26.24 20.05 -5.51
CA PRO A 192 27.18 20.89 -6.24
C PRO A 192 26.51 21.69 -7.36
N LEU A 193 25.61 21.06 -8.13
CA LEU A 193 24.89 21.73 -9.22
C LEU A 193 23.93 22.79 -8.68
N VAL A 194 23.13 22.42 -7.68
CA VAL A 194 22.20 23.34 -6.99
C VAL A 194 22.95 24.60 -6.53
N LEU A 195 24.05 24.42 -5.81
CA LEU A 195 24.78 25.55 -5.25
C LEU A 195 25.52 26.37 -6.32
N PHE A 196 26.11 25.71 -7.30
CA PHE A 196 26.80 26.39 -8.40
C PHE A 196 25.85 27.27 -9.22
N PHE A 197 24.64 26.79 -9.50
CA PHE A 197 23.61 27.57 -10.19
C PHE A 197 23.03 28.67 -9.31
N ALA A 198 22.84 28.41 -8.00
CA ALA A 198 22.38 29.44 -7.06
C ALA A 198 23.35 30.65 -6.97
N LEU A 199 24.66 30.43 -7.12
CA LEU A 199 25.65 31.50 -7.02
C LEU A 199 25.96 32.19 -8.37
N GLU A 200 25.20 31.88 -9.42
CA GLU A 200 25.35 32.52 -10.72
C GLU A 200 24.99 34.01 -10.69
N GLY A 201 25.78 34.83 -11.40
CA GLY A 201 25.61 36.29 -11.43
C GLY A 201 26.13 37.02 -10.19
N GLU A 202 26.41 36.31 -9.08
CA GLU A 202 26.95 36.91 -7.85
C GLU A 202 28.49 36.88 -7.80
N LEU A 203 29.12 35.85 -8.38
CA LEU A 203 30.57 35.63 -8.30
C LEU A 203 31.18 35.25 -9.65
N PRO A 204 32.45 35.62 -9.92
CA PRO A 204 33.22 35.10 -11.06
C PRO A 204 33.37 33.58 -11.00
N PHE A 205 33.50 32.91 -12.16
CA PHE A 205 33.51 31.46 -12.29
C PHE A 205 34.44 30.73 -11.29
N ARG A 206 35.72 31.14 -11.18
CA ARG A 206 36.69 30.50 -10.28
C ARG A 206 36.30 30.62 -8.80
N GLN A 207 35.81 31.79 -8.39
CA GLN A 207 35.35 32.03 -7.02
C GLN A 207 34.05 31.27 -6.73
N ARG A 208 33.14 31.22 -7.72
CA ARG A 208 31.90 30.43 -7.66
C ARG A 208 32.20 28.95 -7.46
N LEU A 209 33.12 28.38 -8.23
CA LEU A 209 33.55 26.98 -8.08
C LEU A 209 34.18 26.72 -6.71
N LYS A 210 35.13 27.56 -6.27
CA LYS A 210 35.76 27.44 -4.95
C LYS A 210 34.73 27.49 -3.82
N ARG A 211 33.81 28.47 -3.87
CA ARG A 211 32.77 28.63 -2.85
C ARG A 211 31.81 27.45 -2.83
N THR A 212 31.46 26.94 -4.02
CA THR A 212 30.62 25.74 -4.16
C THR A 212 31.26 24.54 -3.46
N LEU A 213 32.52 24.23 -3.78
CA LEU A 213 33.23 23.08 -3.20
C LEU A 213 33.37 23.18 -1.68
N ILE A 214 33.73 24.36 -1.16
CA ILE A 214 33.88 24.57 0.29
C ILE A 214 32.54 24.40 1.03
N GLN A 215 31.45 24.94 0.48
CA GLN A 215 30.16 24.93 1.17
C GLN A 215 29.39 23.63 0.99
N VAL A 216 29.71 22.82 -0.02
CA VAL A 216 29.21 21.46 -0.17
C VAL A 216 29.97 20.47 0.73
N LEU A 217 31.22 20.77 1.10
CA LEU A 217 32.06 19.87 1.90
C LEU A 217 31.38 19.34 3.17
N PRO A 218 30.68 20.14 4.01
CA PRO A 218 29.97 19.60 5.18
C PRO A 218 28.94 18.52 4.84
N TYR A 219 28.26 18.64 3.70
CA TYR A 219 27.27 17.67 3.24
C TYR A 219 27.91 16.43 2.63
N VAL A 220 29.06 16.57 1.98
CA VAL A 220 29.86 15.42 1.52
C VAL A 220 30.41 14.62 2.71
N LEU A 221 30.90 15.31 3.73
CA LEU A 221 31.34 14.67 4.99
C LEU A 221 30.16 13.97 5.68
N LEU A 222 28.99 14.60 5.69
CA LEU A 222 27.76 13.98 6.21
C LEU A 222 27.38 12.71 5.42
N LEU A 223 27.42 12.76 4.09
CA LEU A 223 27.16 11.61 3.23
C LEU A 223 28.17 10.48 3.47
N GLY A 224 29.45 10.80 3.59
CA GLY A 224 30.48 9.82 3.96
C GLY A 224 30.22 9.20 5.33
N GLY A 225 29.83 10.02 6.32
CA GLY A 225 29.45 9.55 7.66
C GLY A 225 28.23 8.63 7.63
N PHE A 226 27.21 8.95 6.84
CA PHE A 226 26.03 8.09 6.64
C PHE A 226 26.41 6.75 6.00
N VAL A 227 27.21 6.75 4.93
CA VAL A 227 27.64 5.52 4.26
C VAL A 227 28.45 4.64 5.22
N LEU A 228 29.38 5.23 5.98
CA LEU A 228 30.12 4.50 7.02
C LEU A 228 29.18 3.94 8.09
N TRP A 229 28.26 4.75 8.59
CA TRP A 229 27.26 4.30 9.57
C TRP A 229 26.43 3.13 9.07
N ARG A 230 25.85 3.24 7.87
CA ARG A 230 24.97 2.22 7.29
C ARG A 230 25.70 0.90 6.99
N LEU A 231 26.93 0.98 6.45
CA LEU A 231 27.65 -0.22 6.01
C LEU A 231 28.48 -0.88 7.12
N HIS A 232 28.94 -0.10 8.12
CA HIS A 232 29.83 -0.61 9.17
C HIS A 232 29.13 -0.80 10.52
N PHE A 233 28.29 0.16 10.94
CA PHE A 233 27.70 0.17 12.29
C PHE A 233 26.30 -0.45 12.34
N MET A 234 25.63 -0.61 11.19
CA MET A 234 24.29 -1.21 11.08
C MET A 234 24.26 -2.36 10.04
N PRO A 235 25.08 -3.42 10.19
CA PRO A 235 24.88 -4.63 9.41
C PRO A 235 23.62 -5.36 9.90
N THR A 236 22.74 -5.75 8.99
CA THR A 236 21.57 -6.57 9.36
C THR A 236 22.02 -8.01 9.59
N PRO A 237 21.73 -8.62 10.75
CA PRO A 237 21.95 -10.05 10.93
C PRO A 237 21.15 -10.86 9.89
N GLY A 238 21.76 -11.90 9.30
CA GLY A 238 21.10 -12.72 8.28
C GLY A 238 21.11 -12.09 6.88
N SER A 239 19.94 -11.95 6.25
CA SER A 239 19.81 -11.40 4.89
C SER A 239 19.30 -9.95 4.90
N ASP A 240 20.19 -8.98 4.64
CA ASP A 240 19.79 -7.58 4.47
C ASP A 240 19.12 -7.38 3.10
N ARG A 241 17.79 -7.16 3.10
CA ARG A 241 17.01 -6.87 1.87
C ARG A 241 17.45 -5.60 1.14
N ASN A 242 18.18 -4.72 1.83
CA ASN A 242 18.73 -3.47 1.34
C ASN A 242 20.25 -3.55 1.15
N THR A 243 20.82 -4.76 1.04
CA THR A 243 22.22 -4.95 0.65
C THR A 243 22.48 -4.25 -0.69
N PRO A 244 23.55 -3.46 -0.85
CA PRO A 244 23.87 -2.79 -2.11
C PRO A 244 24.47 -3.76 -3.14
N VAL A 245 23.67 -4.75 -3.56
CA VAL A 245 24.09 -5.88 -4.42
C VAL A 245 24.74 -5.39 -5.70
N ILE A 246 24.23 -4.33 -6.34
CA ILE A 246 24.83 -3.80 -7.58
C ILE A 246 26.19 -3.16 -7.31
N LEU A 247 26.36 -2.45 -6.19
CA LEU A 247 27.66 -1.86 -5.85
C LEU A 247 28.70 -2.96 -5.57
N LEU A 248 28.31 -4.01 -4.86
CA LEU A 248 29.19 -5.16 -4.59
C LEU A 248 29.53 -5.92 -5.89
N ASN A 249 28.53 -6.15 -6.74
CA ASN A 249 28.73 -6.84 -8.02
C ASN A 249 29.56 -6.05 -9.03
N LEU A 250 29.58 -4.71 -8.94
CA LEU A 250 30.51 -3.89 -9.74
C LEU A 250 31.97 -4.12 -9.35
N MET A 251 32.25 -4.52 -8.10
CA MET A 251 33.61 -4.85 -7.66
C MET A 251 34.05 -6.25 -8.09
N THR A 252 33.12 -7.20 -8.20
CA THR A 252 33.42 -8.62 -8.51
C THR A 252 33.23 -8.98 -9.98
N SER A 253 32.27 -8.33 -10.67
CA SER A 253 31.89 -8.59 -12.06
C SER A 253 31.48 -7.29 -12.76
N PRO A 254 32.44 -6.37 -13.02
CA PRO A 254 32.15 -4.99 -13.42
C PRO A 254 31.42 -4.88 -14.76
N ILE A 255 31.89 -5.57 -15.81
CA ILE A 255 31.34 -5.43 -17.17
C ILE A 255 29.89 -5.95 -17.24
N PRO A 256 29.57 -7.20 -16.80
CA PRO A 256 28.19 -7.69 -16.85
C PRO A 256 27.24 -6.88 -15.98
N THR A 257 27.68 -6.47 -14.79
CA THR A 257 26.87 -5.67 -13.87
C THR A 257 26.59 -4.29 -14.45
N LEU A 258 27.59 -3.65 -15.06
CA LEU A 258 27.42 -2.34 -15.70
C LEU A 258 26.43 -2.41 -16.88
N LEU A 259 26.55 -3.43 -17.74
CA LEU A 259 25.61 -3.62 -18.86
C LEU A 259 24.17 -3.84 -18.36
N THR A 260 24.01 -4.65 -17.30
CA THR A 260 22.72 -4.89 -16.67
C THR A 260 22.14 -3.61 -16.07
N LEU A 261 22.96 -2.88 -15.30
CA LEU A 261 22.56 -1.62 -14.68
C LEU A 261 22.15 -0.59 -15.73
N VAL A 262 22.93 -0.39 -16.80
CA VAL A 262 22.59 0.56 -17.88
C VAL A 262 21.29 0.15 -18.57
N SER A 263 21.14 -1.13 -18.94
CA SER A 263 19.93 -1.64 -19.58
C SER A 263 18.69 -1.43 -18.72
N ARG A 264 18.76 -1.81 -17.44
CA ARG A 264 17.64 -1.68 -16.49
C ARG A 264 17.35 -0.23 -16.12
N ALA A 265 18.38 0.59 -15.93
CA ALA A 265 18.24 2.02 -15.68
C ALA A 265 17.55 2.73 -16.85
N MET A 266 17.87 2.38 -18.10
CA MET A 266 17.18 2.92 -19.28
C MET A 266 15.70 2.53 -19.28
N GLN A 267 15.36 1.28 -18.93
CA GLN A 267 13.97 0.83 -18.80
C GLN A 267 13.22 1.62 -17.74
N ASP A 268 13.82 1.81 -16.55
CA ASP A 268 13.23 2.61 -15.47
C ASP A 268 13.05 4.08 -15.84
N ILE A 269 14.00 4.68 -16.57
CA ILE A 269 13.87 6.05 -17.08
C ILE A 269 12.69 6.15 -18.06
N VAL A 270 12.56 5.19 -18.99
CA VAL A 270 11.43 5.15 -19.94
C VAL A 270 10.11 4.93 -19.21
N GLU A 271 10.07 4.02 -18.25
CA GLU A 271 8.91 3.74 -17.39
C GLU A 271 8.47 5.01 -16.64
N GLY A 272 9.41 5.70 -15.98
CA GLY A 272 9.14 6.89 -15.19
C GLY A 272 8.85 8.16 -15.98
N MET A 273 9.46 8.33 -17.16
CA MET A 273 9.29 9.54 -18.00
C MET A 273 8.17 9.42 -19.03
N ILE A 274 7.85 8.20 -19.49
CA ILE A 274 6.89 7.97 -20.59
C ILE A 274 5.72 7.11 -20.13
N ARG A 275 5.96 5.88 -19.64
CA ARG A 275 4.85 4.93 -19.36
C ARG A 275 3.96 5.38 -18.19
N GLY A 276 4.51 6.09 -17.20
CA GLY A 276 3.68 6.73 -16.16
C GLY A 276 2.59 7.65 -16.73
N TRP A 277 2.88 8.34 -17.84
CA TRP A 277 1.92 9.22 -18.51
C TRP A 277 0.90 8.47 -19.38
N THR A 278 1.26 7.33 -19.98
CA THR A 278 0.30 6.55 -20.79
C THR A 278 -0.85 6.02 -19.95
N GLN A 279 -0.59 5.75 -18.66
CA GLN A 279 -1.61 5.32 -17.71
C GLN A 279 -2.68 6.39 -17.42
N THR A 280 -2.39 7.66 -17.68
CA THR A 280 -3.35 8.76 -17.49
C THR A 280 -4.45 8.80 -18.55
N VAL A 281 -4.26 8.10 -19.68
CA VAL A 281 -5.12 8.11 -20.87
C VAL A 281 -5.43 6.69 -21.38
N VAL A 282 -5.48 5.71 -20.48
CA VAL A 282 -5.87 4.33 -20.87
C VAL A 282 -7.30 4.30 -21.39
N PRO A 283 -7.64 3.44 -22.37
CA PRO A 283 -8.99 3.41 -22.95
C PRO A 283 -10.11 3.24 -21.93
N SER A 284 -9.89 2.39 -20.91
CA SER A 284 -10.85 2.16 -19.83
C SER A 284 -11.15 3.41 -18.98
N ALA A 285 -10.26 4.41 -18.97
CA ALA A 285 -10.47 5.67 -18.26
C ALA A 285 -11.52 6.57 -18.92
N PHE A 286 -11.89 6.33 -20.19
CA PHE A 286 -12.88 7.11 -20.93
C PHE A 286 -14.29 6.48 -20.90
N ALA A 287 -14.45 5.34 -20.24
CA ALA A 287 -15.77 4.75 -20.02
C ALA A 287 -16.59 5.59 -19.02
N PHE A 288 -17.89 5.74 -19.30
CA PHE A 288 -18.83 6.44 -18.40
C PHE A 288 -19.05 5.69 -17.08
N GLN A 289 -18.89 4.38 -17.10
CA GLN A 289 -18.91 3.52 -15.93
C GLN A 289 -17.50 2.94 -15.66
N PRO A 290 -17.11 2.76 -14.40
CA PRO A 290 -17.82 3.22 -13.19
C PRO A 290 -17.85 4.76 -13.09
N ILE A 291 -18.83 5.33 -12.37
CA ILE A 291 -18.98 6.80 -12.18
C ILE A 291 -17.73 7.48 -11.62
N SER A 292 -16.86 6.74 -10.93
CA SER A 292 -15.55 7.21 -10.47
C SER A 292 -14.67 7.72 -11.61
N ASN A 293 -14.80 7.18 -12.84
CA ASN A 293 -14.12 7.70 -14.02
C ASN A 293 -14.59 9.11 -14.38
N LEU A 294 -15.91 9.35 -14.36
CA LEU A 294 -16.48 10.67 -14.63
C LEU A 294 -16.05 11.69 -13.56
N LEU A 295 -16.08 11.30 -12.28
CA LEU A 295 -15.61 12.13 -11.18
C LEU A 295 -14.12 12.46 -11.32
N ALA A 296 -13.29 11.48 -11.71
CA ALA A 296 -11.87 11.71 -11.99
C ALA A 296 -11.63 12.72 -13.13
N TRP A 297 -12.46 12.72 -14.18
CA TRP A 297 -12.41 13.74 -15.23
C TRP A 297 -12.88 15.12 -14.76
N GLY A 298 -13.90 15.19 -13.90
CA GLY A 298 -14.29 16.43 -13.22
C GLY A 298 -13.15 17.00 -12.38
N ILE A 299 -12.46 16.15 -11.62
CA ILE A 299 -11.26 16.48 -10.86
C ILE A 299 -10.15 16.99 -11.80
N ALA A 300 -9.93 16.32 -12.93
CA ALA A 300 -8.97 16.72 -13.96
C ALA A 300 -9.21 18.14 -14.47
N LEU A 301 -10.48 18.45 -14.77
CA LEU A 301 -10.89 19.76 -15.27
C LEU A 301 -10.66 20.84 -14.21
N ILE A 302 -11.10 20.60 -12.97
CA ILE A 302 -10.96 21.57 -11.87
C ILE A 302 -9.48 21.83 -11.57
N SER A 303 -8.65 20.79 -11.45
CA SER A 303 -7.22 20.96 -11.18
C SER A 303 -6.49 21.61 -12.35
N GLY A 304 -6.84 21.28 -13.59
CA GLY A 304 -6.34 21.95 -14.79
C GLY A 304 -6.70 23.43 -14.83
N VAL A 305 -7.92 23.81 -14.47
CA VAL A 305 -8.34 25.22 -14.38
C VAL A 305 -7.57 25.95 -13.27
N ILE A 306 -7.42 25.35 -12.08
CA ILE A 306 -6.63 25.93 -10.98
C ILE A 306 -5.18 26.15 -11.43
N ALA A 307 -4.57 25.16 -12.08
CA ALA A 307 -3.21 25.27 -12.64
C ALA A 307 -3.11 26.39 -13.68
N ALA A 308 -4.05 26.46 -14.62
CA ALA A 308 -4.08 27.48 -15.65
C ALA A 308 -4.20 28.90 -15.06
N LEU A 309 -5.06 29.08 -14.06
CA LEU A 309 -5.23 30.36 -13.35
C LEU A 309 -3.99 30.73 -12.54
N ALA A 310 -3.38 29.77 -11.84
CA ALA A 310 -2.15 29.97 -11.09
C ALA A 310 -1.00 30.40 -12.02
N LEU A 311 -0.76 29.66 -13.11
CA LEU A 311 0.28 29.96 -14.09
C LEU A 311 0.00 31.24 -14.88
N ARG A 312 -1.26 31.67 -15.02
CA ARG A 312 -1.62 32.95 -15.65
C ARG A 312 -1.28 34.16 -14.79
N LYS A 313 -1.39 34.05 -13.48
CA LYS A 313 -1.07 35.15 -12.54
C LYS A 313 0.43 35.37 -12.36
N ILE A 314 1.26 34.41 -12.75
CA ILE A 314 2.73 34.47 -12.63
C ILE A 314 3.33 34.89 -13.97
N SER A 315 4.02 36.03 -13.98
CA SER A 315 4.75 36.55 -15.14
C SER A 315 6.24 36.25 -15.01
N ASP A 316 6.87 35.77 -16.09
CA ASP A 316 8.33 35.67 -16.14
C ASP A 316 8.97 37.03 -16.43
N SER A 317 10.22 37.21 -15.99
CA SER A 317 11.04 38.35 -16.39
C SER A 317 11.53 38.15 -17.84
N PRO A 318 11.62 39.22 -18.65
CA PRO A 318 12.23 39.14 -19.98
C PRO A 318 13.75 38.93 -19.83
N SER A 319 14.22 37.68 -19.86
CA SER A 319 15.65 37.35 -19.89
C SER A 319 15.96 36.20 -20.85
N SER A 320 17.17 36.23 -21.42
CA SER A 320 17.63 35.33 -22.49
C SER A 320 17.59 33.86 -22.08
N GLY A 321 16.92 33.04 -22.90
CA GLY A 321 16.46 31.70 -22.51
C GLY A 321 17.48 30.56 -22.61
N SER A 322 18.68 30.74 -23.16
CA SER A 322 19.55 29.60 -23.51
C SER A 322 20.22 28.93 -22.30
N GLN A 323 20.68 29.69 -21.30
CA GLN A 323 21.41 29.14 -20.15
C GLN A 323 20.50 28.34 -19.20
N TRP A 324 19.24 28.75 -19.06
CA TRP A 324 18.28 28.07 -18.19
C TRP A 324 18.01 26.63 -18.64
N HIS A 325 17.89 26.38 -19.95
CA HIS A 325 17.62 25.04 -20.48
C HIS A 325 18.72 24.04 -20.12
N LEU A 326 19.99 24.45 -20.26
CA LEU A 326 21.13 23.60 -19.90
C LEU A 326 21.15 23.31 -18.40
N GLN A 327 20.88 24.32 -17.56
CA GLN A 327 20.82 24.12 -16.11
C GLN A 327 19.68 23.19 -15.70
N ALA A 328 18.49 23.37 -16.29
CA ALA A 328 17.34 22.52 -16.05
C ALA A 328 17.60 21.08 -16.51
N LEU A 329 18.26 20.88 -17.65
CA LEU A 329 18.65 19.56 -18.14
C LEU A 329 19.66 18.87 -17.19
N LEU A 330 20.71 19.58 -16.80
CA LEU A 330 21.75 19.03 -15.89
C LEU A 330 21.19 18.73 -14.50
N LEU A 331 20.45 19.68 -13.91
CA LEU A 331 19.88 19.49 -12.58
C LEU A 331 18.75 18.46 -12.59
N GLY A 332 17.85 18.52 -13.58
CA GLY A 332 16.75 17.57 -13.73
C GLY A 332 17.26 16.15 -14.00
N GLY A 333 18.28 15.99 -14.85
CA GLY A 333 18.93 14.71 -15.11
C GLY A 333 19.64 14.15 -13.87
N ALA A 334 20.43 14.99 -13.17
CA ALA A 334 21.09 14.57 -11.93
C ALA A 334 20.09 14.18 -10.84
N ALA A 335 18.98 14.92 -10.70
CA ALA A 335 17.91 14.61 -9.75
C ALA A 335 17.13 13.33 -10.13
N LEU A 336 16.87 13.09 -11.43
CA LEU A 336 16.21 11.89 -11.90
C LEU A 336 17.07 10.64 -11.61
N LEU A 337 18.32 10.66 -12.05
CA LEU A 337 19.27 9.56 -11.85
C LEU A 337 19.57 9.36 -10.37
N GLY A 338 19.83 10.43 -9.63
CA GLY A 338 20.05 10.39 -8.19
C GLY A 338 18.82 9.91 -7.41
N GLY A 339 17.61 10.16 -7.92
CA GLY A 339 16.37 9.68 -7.32
C GLY A 339 16.17 8.17 -7.47
N PHE A 340 16.57 7.59 -8.60
CA PHE A 340 16.52 6.14 -8.79
C PHE A 340 17.72 5.40 -8.19
N ALA A 341 18.85 6.08 -8.01
CA ALA A 341 20.12 5.46 -7.59
C ALA A 341 20.03 4.58 -6.33
N PRO A 342 19.30 4.95 -5.25
CA PRO A 342 19.17 4.08 -4.08
C PRO A 342 18.51 2.72 -4.39
N GLY A 343 17.45 2.70 -5.21
CA GLY A 343 16.80 1.46 -5.64
C GLY A 343 17.72 0.61 -6.51
N TRP A 344 18.38 1.25 -7.48
CA TRP A 344 19.34 0.56 -8.35
C TRP A 344 20.52 -0.03 -7.57
N ALA A 345 21.03 0.67 -6.55
CA ALA A 345 22.16 0.19 -5.75
C ALA A 345 21.88 -1.16 -5.08
N ILE A 346 20.63 -1.40 -4.67
CA ILE A 346 20.18 -2.64 -4.03
C ILE A 346 19.60 -3.67 -5.02
N GLY A 347 19.72 -3.41 -6.33
CA GLY A 347 19.22 -4.31 -7.38
C GLY A 347 17.71 -4.31 -7.53
N ARG A 348 17.02 -3.23 -7.13
CA ARG A 348 15.58 -3.05 -7.32
C ARG A 348 15.31 -2.05 -8.43
N PHE A 349 14.48 -2.44 -9.39
CA PHE A 349 14.08 -1.61 -10.52
C PHE A 349 12.57 -1.39 -10.53
N ILE A 350 12.10 -0.21 -10.96
CA ILE A 350 10.65 0.06 -11.02
C ILE A 350 9.94 -0.82 -12.06
N THR A 351 10.70 -1.32 -13.03
CA THR A 351 10.24 -2.22 -14.10
C THR A 351 10.21 -3.70 -13.72
N ASP A 352 10.72 -4.08 -12.54
CA ASP A 352 10.69 -5.47 -12.11
C ASP A 352 9.25 -5.93 -11.84
N THR A 353 8.80 -6.94 -12.59
CA THR A 353 7.46 -7.52 -12.48
C THR A 353 7.36 -8.61 -11.42
N GLY A 354 8.49 -9.17 -10.98
CA GLY A 354 8.53 -10.23 -9.96
C GLY A 354 8.25 -9.74 -8.54
N THR A 355 8.12 -8.43 -8.33
CA THR A 355 7.73 -7.84 -7.05
C THR A 355 6.71 -6.72 -7.28
N LEU A 356 5.65 -6.70 -6.48
CA LEU A 356 4.60 -5.69 -6.58
C LEU A 356 5.05 -4.37 -5.93
N TYR A 357 4.44 -3.25 -6.33
CA TYR A 357 4.57 -1.94 -5.68
C TYR A 357 5.99 -1.31 -5.76
N ASN A 358 6.70 -1.54 -6.87
CA ASN A 358 8.04 -1.00 -7.09
C ASN A 358 8.08 0.49 -7.45
N ASP A 359 6.94 1.13 -7.74
CA ASP A 359 6.87 2.56 -8.07
C ASP A 359 7.44 3.47 -6.97
N ARG A 360 7.50 2.98 -5.73
CA ARG A 360 8.15 3.65 -4.60
C ARG A 360 9.61 4.00 -4.84
N PHE A 361 10.36 3.19 -5.59
CA PHE A 361 11.76 3.48 -5.91
C PHE A 361 11.91 4.64 -6.91
N GLY A 362 10.81 5.10 -7.52
CA GLY A 362 10.74 6.31 -8.34
C GLY A 362 10.32 7.58 -7.58
N LEU A 363 9.99 7.50 -6.28
CA LEU A 363 9.47 8.62 -5.49
C LEU A 363 10.38 9.86 -5.57
N ALA A 364 11.67 9.68 -5.30
CA ALA A 364 12.65 10.77 -5.32
C ALA A 364 12.90 11.31 -6.74
N ALA A 365 12.82 10.45 -7.76
CA ALA A 365 13.07 10.78 -9.15
C ALA A 365 12.01 11.73 -9.74
N MET A 366 10.80 11.77 -9.18
CA MET A 366 9.70 12.65 -9.65
C MET A 366 10.09 14.14 -9.69
N PHE A 367 10.95 14.60 -8.78
CA PHE A 367 11.43 15.98 -8.77
C PHE A 367 12.24 16.30 -10.03
N GLY A 368 13.21 15.44 -10.37
CA GLY A 368 14.02 15.57 -11.58
C GLY A 368 13.19 15.40 -12.86
N ALA A 369 12.29 14.42 -12.87
CA ALA A 369 11.36 14.17 -13.97
C ALA A 369 10.50 15.41 -14.29
N SER A 370 10.00 16.08 -13.26
CA SER A 370 9.19 17.30 -13.41
C SER A 370 10.00 18.47 -13.99
N ILE A 371 11.27 18.61 -13.60
CA ILE A 371 12.18 19.62 -14.18
C ILE A 371 12.42 19.35 -15.67
N LEU A 372 12.76 18.10 -16.00
CA LEU A 372 13.04 17.67 -17.37
C LEU A 372 11.82 17.84 -18.28
N LEU A 373 10.63 17.48 -17.80
CA LEU A 373 9.39 17.64 -18.56
C LEU A 373 9.12 19.12 -18.85
N VAL A 374 9.25 20.01 -17.86
CA VAL A 374 9.07 21.46 -18.11
C VAL A 374 10.14 22.01 -19.04
N ALA A 375 11.40 21.59 -18.92
CA ALA A 375 12.47 22.00 -19.82
C ALA A 375 12.21 21.55 -21.26
N PHE A 376 11.74 20.32 -21.45
CA PHE A 376 11.34 19.80 -22.76
C PHE A 376 10.17 20.59 -23.34
N LEU A 377 9.13 20.89 -22.55
CA LEU A 377 7.97 21.66 -23.00
C LEU A 377 8.31 23.13 -23.32
N ASP A 378 9.23 23.75 -22.56
CA ASP A 378 9.70 25.11 -22.84
C ASP A 378 10.53 25.18 -24.13
N TRP A 379 11.32 24.14 -24.40
CA TRP A 379 12.09 24.00 -25.64
C TRP A 379 11.21 23.70 -26.86
N ALA A 380 10.25 22.76 -26.71
CA ALA A 380 9.43 22.28 -27.82
C ALA A 380 8.29 23.24 -28.21
N LEU A 381 7.82 24.08 -27.28
CA LEU A 381 6.66 24.95 -27.48
C LEU A 381 7.01 26.43 -27.32
N ARG A 382 6.29 27.28 -28.06
CA ARG A 382 6.40 28.74 -27.90
C ARG A 382 5.99 29.14 -26.47
N PRO A 383 6.84 29.87 -25.72
CA PRO A 383 6.49 30.36 -24.39
C PRO A 383 5.22 31.21 -24.44
N GLY A 384 4.21 30.92 -23.60
CA GLY A 384 2.97 31.70 -23.60
C GLY A 384 1.70 30.92 -23.29
N LYS A 385 0.65 31.13 -24.09
CA LYS A 385 -0.64 30.43 -23.94
C LYS A 385 -0.55 28.92 -24.21
N PRO A 386 0.06 28.43 -25.32
CA PRO A 386 0.07 26.99 -25.63
C PRO A 386 0.76 26.16 -24.54
N GLN A 387 1.94 26.60 -24.09
CA GLN A 387 2.68 25.95 -23.01
C GLN A 387 1.87 25.86 -21.71
N ARG A 388 1.18 26.95 -21.32
CA ARG A 388 0.33 26.95 -20.12
C ARG A 388 -0.84 25.98 -20.24
N ILE A 389 -1.48 25.92 -21.40
CA ILE A 389 -2.60 25.00 -21.65
C ILE A 389 -2.11 23.56 -21.53
N LEU A 390 -1.01 23.21 -22.19
CA LEU A 390 -0.49 21.84 -22.15
C LEU A 390 -0.03 21.43 -20.74
N VAL A 391 0.71 22.29 -20.03
CA VAL A 391 1.11 22.00 -18.64
C VAL A 391 -0.11 21.80 -17.75
N SER A 392 -1.14 22.64 -17.91
CA SER A 392 -2.38 22.52 -17.13
C SER A 392 -3.16 21.24 -17.46
N LEU A 393 -3.16 20.83 -18.74
CA LEU A 393 -3.73 19.56 -19.18
C LEU A 393 -2.99 18.38 -18.55
N LEU A 394 -1.66 18.38 -18.56
CA LEU A 394 -0.84 17.33 -17.94
C LEU A 394 -1.08 17.25 -16.42
N ILE A 395 -1.19 18.39 -15.73
CA ILE A 395 -1.55 18.43 -14.31
C ILE A 395 -2.95 17.83 -14.10
N GLY A 396 -3.93 18.19 -14.94
CA GLY A 396 -5.27 17.62 -14.93
C GLY A 396 -5.27 16.09 -15.06
N LEU A 397 -4.60 15.59 -16.10
CA LEU A 397 -4.45 14.15 -16.37
C LEU A 397 -3.79 13.38 -15.22
N ALA A 398 -2.70 13.93 -14.68
CA ALA A 398 -2.00 13.33 -13.55
C ALA A 398 -2.84 13.34 -12.27
N THR A 399 -3.56 14.45 -11.98
CA THR A 399 -4.50 14.53 -10.86
C THR A 399 -5.60 13.47 -10.98
N ALA A 400 -6.19 13.32 -12.17
CA ALA A 400 -7.22 12.33 -12.44
C ALA A 400 -6.72 10.91 -12.21
N GLN A 401 -5.49 10.62 -12.65
CA GLN A 401 -4.90 9.29 -12.44
C GLN A 401 -4.68 8.98 -10.97
N GLN A 402 -4.20 9.96 -10.20
CA GLN A 402 -4.01 9.80 -8.76
C GLN A 402 -5.36 9.60 -8.02
N ALA A 403 -6.40 10.31 -8.44
CA ALA A 403 -7.75 10.10 -7.93
C ALA A 403 -8.30 8.69 -8.26
N ARG A 404 -8.07 8.17 -9.48
CA ARG A 404 -8.44 6.79 -9.84
C ARG A 404 -7.65 5.77 -9.05
N THR A 405 -6.35 5.99 -8.85
CA THR A 405 -5.53 5.14 -7.97
C THR A 405 -6.11 5.12 -6.55
N ALA A 406 -6.46 6.26 -5.97
CA ALA A 406 -7.12 6.30 -4.66
C ALA A 406 -8.44 5.51 -4.62
N THR A 407 -9.19 5.46 -5.72
CA THR A 407 -10.40 4.62 -5.80
C THR A 407 -10.09 3.12 -5.74
N LEU A 408 -8.97 2.67 -6.31
CA LEU A 408 -8.55 1.26 -6.20
C LEU A 408 -8.19 0.90 -4.75
N TYR A 409 -7.44 1.77 -4.06
CA TYR A 409 -7.13 1.60 -2.64
C TYR A 409 -8.39 1.66 -1.76
N ARG A 410 -9.36 2.51 -2.09
CA ARG A 410 -10.65 2.57 -1.38
C ARG A 410 -11.41 1.25 -1.47
N TRP A 411 -11.47 0.64 -2.65
CA TRP A 411 -12.12 -0.67 -2.83
C TRP A 411 -11.38 -1.78 -2.09
N SER A 412 -10.05 -1.81 -2.18
CA SER A 412 -9.21 -2.72 -1.40
C SER A 412 -9.42 -2.57 0.11
N TRP A 413 -9.65 -1.35 0.61
CA TRP A 413 -9.95 -1.14 2.03
C TRP A 413 -11.33 -1.65 2.41
N GLU A 414 -12.33 -1.45 1.56
CA GLU A 414 -13.66 -2.00 1.80
C GLU A 414 -13.65 -3.54 1.82
N GLU A 415 -12.93 -4.16 0.89
CA GLU A 415 -12.69 -5.61 0.83
C GLU A 415 -11.99 -6.11 2.11
N GLN A 416 -10.91 -5.46 2.54
CA GLN A 416 -10.25 -5.76 3.82
C GLN A 416 -11.24 -5.71 4.99
N ARG A 417 -12.02 -4.63 5.10
CA ARG A 417 -13.03 -4.48 6.16
C ARG A 417 -14.06 -5.61 6.12
N GLN A 418 -14.59 -5.93 4.95
CA GLN A 418 -15.56 -7.01 4.78
C GLN A 418 -14.98 -8.35 5.23
N ILE A 419 -13.75 -8.67 4.83
CA ILE A 419 -13.07 -9.92 5.23
C ILE A 419 -12.90 -10.00 6.74
N PHE A 420 -12.37 -8.95 7.38
CA PHE A 420 -12.14 -8.97 8.83
C PHE A 420 -13.44 -9.01 9.64
N TRP A 421 -14.49 -8.33 9.19
CA TRP A 421 -15.81 -8.41 9.83
C TRP A 421 -16.45 -9.78 9.64
N GLN A 422 -16.40 -10.35 8.45
CA GLN A 422 -16.88 -11.72 8.21
C GLN A 422 -16.12 -12.74 9.05
N LEU A 423 -14.80 -12.59 9.15
CA LEU A 423 -13.98 -13.44 10.00
C LEU A 423 -14.41 -13.34 11.46
N LYS A 424 -14.69 -12.13 11.96
CA LYS A 424 -15.19 -11.94 13.33
C LYS A 424 -16.61 -12.48 13.54
N TRP A 425 -17.50 -12.40 12.53
CA TRP A 425 -18.83 -12.99 12.64
C TRP A 425 -18.77 -14.51 12.72
N ARG A 426 -17.86 -15.11 11.92
CA ARG A 426 -17.64 -16.54 11.79
C ARG A 426 -16.87 -17.14 12.95
N ALA A 427 -15.88 -16.42 13.45
CA ALA A 427 -15.03 -16.76 14.57
C ALA A 427 -14.97 -15.56 15.53
N PRO A 428 -15.96 -15.42 16.44
CA PRO A 428 -16.01 -14.31 17.39
C PRO A 428 -14.77 -14.20 18.27
N ASP A 429 -14.21 -15.34 18.70
CA ASP A 429 -12.86 -15.42 19.23
C ASP A 429 -12.14 -16.68 18.71
N ILE A 430 -10.83 -16.70 18.88
CA ILE A 430 -10.00 -17.88 18.61
C ILE A 430 -9.21 -18.26 19.85
N GLN A 431 -9.02 -19.56 20.06
CA GLN A 431 -8.12 -20.04 21.11
C GLN A 431 -6.69 -19.53 20.85
N PRO A 432 -5.89 -19.24 21.90
CA PRO A 432 -4.47 -18.95 21.74
C PRO A 432 -3.73 -20.01 20.93
N TYR A 433 -2.67 -19.58 20.25
CA TYR A 433 -1.82 -20.40 19.38
C TYR A 433 -2.58 -21.04 18.21
N THR A 434 -3.43 -20.25 17.55
CA THR A 434 -4.18 -20.67 16.37
C THR A 434 -3.59 -20.04 15.11
N ALA A 435 -3.06 -20.87 14.21
CA ALA A 435 -2.59 -20.44 12.91
C ALA A 435 -3.76 -20.30 11.93
N VAL A 436 -3.68 -19.31 11.05
CA VAL A 436 -4.66 -19.08 9.98
C VAL A 436 -3.96 -19.27 8.65
N PHE A 437 -4.28 -20.34 7.93
CA PHE A 437 -3.79 -20.58 6.58
C PHE A 437 -4.75 -20.01 5.56
N GLY A 438 -4.26 -19.20 4.62
CA GLY A 438 -5.10 -18.61 3.58
C GLY A 438 -4.47 -18.61 2.19
N ASN A 439 -5.30 -18.49 1.17
CA ASN A 439 -4.89 -18.51 -0.24
C ASN A 439 -4.32 -17.15 -0.68
N GLY A 440 -3.08 -16.84 -0.28
CA GLY A 440 -2.36 -15.66 -0.77
C GLY A 440 -2.51 -14.42 0.12
N ALA A 441 -2.49 -13.23 -0.48
CA ALA A 441 -2.83 -12.00 0.23
C ALA A 441 -4.35 -11.87 0.27
N LEU A 442 -4.92 -11.46 1.43
CA LEU A 442 -6.38 -11.47 1.61
C LEU A 442 -7.07 -10.37 0.82
N ALA A 443 -6.37 -9.28 0.53
CA ALA A 443 -6.86 -8.21 -0.31
C ALA A 443 -5.72 -7.58 -1.11
N GLN A 444 -6.07 -6.89 -2.19
CA GLN A 444 -5.11 -6.07 -2.93
C GLN A 444 -4.45 -5.02 -2.02
N PHE A 445 -3.21 -4.62 -2.33
CA PHE A 445 -2.43 -3.64 -1.56
C PHE A 445 -2.16 -3.98 -0.08
N MET A 446 -2.49 -5.18 0.40
CA MET A 446 -2.15 -5.63 1.75
C MET A 446 -0.84 -6.41 1.78
N GLY A 447 -0.69 -7.40 0.88
CA GLY A 447 0.44 -8.34 0.90
C GLY A 447 0.32 -9.35 2.05
N SER A 448 0.67 -10.62 1.82
CA SER A 448 0.35 -11.69 2.79
C SER A 448 1.04 -11.56 4.15
N TRP A 449 2.21 -10.91 4.22
CA TRP A 449 2.87 -10.65 5.51
C TRP A 449 2.15 -9.60 6.38
N ALA A 450 1.38 -8.70 5.77
CA ALA A 450 0.63 -7.69 6.52
C ALA A 450 -0.59 -8.31 7.21
N ASN A 451 -1.11 -9.43 6.68
CA ASN A 451 -2.19 -10.20 7.31
C ASN A 451 -1.82 -10.68 8.70
N ILE A 452 -0.54 -10.97 8.98
CA ILE A 452 -0.06 -11.38 10.31
C ILE A 452 -0.41 -10.30 11.34
N SER A 453 -0.04 -9.05 11.05
CA SER A 453 -0.29 -7.91 11.93
C SER A 453 -1.79 -7.59 12.04
N ALA A 454 -2.52 -7.60 10.93
CA ALA A 454 -3.95 -7.34 10.93
C ALA A 454 -4.73 -8.40 11.73
N MET A 455 -4.35 -9.69 11.63
CA MET A 455 -5.00 -10.77 12.37
C MET A 455 -4.76 -10.67 13.87
N ASN A 456 -3.54 -10.32 14.27
CA ASN A 456 -3.22 -10.12 15.68
C ASN A 456 -3.99 -8.92 16.26
N LEU A 457 -4.05 -7.80 15.54
CA LEU A 457 -4.85 -6.62 15.92
C LEU A 457 -6.37 -6.90 15.97
N LEU A 458 -6.87 -7.85 15.16
CA LEU A 458 -8.30 -8.19 15.13
C LEU A 458 -8.75 -8.97 16.37
N TYR A 459 -7.89 -9.86 16.89
CA TYR A 459 -8.26 -10.81 17.95
C TYR A 459 -7.71 -10.46 19.33
N PHE A 460 -6.61 -9.71 19.42
CA PHE A 460 -5.92 -9.47 20.69
C PHE A 460 -5.70 -7.98 20.92
N GLN A 461 -6.06 -7.51 22.13
CA GLN A 461 -5.81 -6.13 22.56
C GLN A 461 -4.31 -5.87 22.79
N ASP A 462 -3.61 -6.85 23.37
CA ASP A 462 -2.16 -6.83 23.47
C ASP A 462 -1.64 -8.03 22.65
N ILE A 463 -0.74 -7.77 21.70
CA ILE A 463 -0.13 -8.85 20.91
C ILE A 463 0.97 -9.49 21.78
N PRO A 464 0.82 -10.77 22.18
CA PRO A 464 1.80 -11.42 23.03
C PRO A 464 3.09 -11.74 22.26
N ASP A 465 4.16 -12.01 23.00
CA ASP A 465 5.44 -12.48 22.47
C ASP A 465 5.79 -13.84 23.12
N PRO A 466 5.76 -14.96 22.37
CA PRO A 466 5.37 -15.09 20.97
C PRO A 466 3.87 -14.82 20.72
N ALA A 467 3.54 -14.45 19.48
CA ALA A 467 2.18 -14.15 19.04
C ALA A 467 1.24 -15.38 19.14
N TYR A 468 -0.02 -15.15 19.48
CA TYR A 468 -1.03 -16.21 19.60
C TYR A 468 -1.70 -16.57 18.28
N THR A 469 -1.58 -15.75 17.25
CA THR A 469 -2.07 -16.09 15.92
C THR A 469 -1.09 -15.64 14.85
N TRP A 470 -1.14 -16.34 13.72
CA TRP A 470 -0.29 -16.05 12.58
C TRP A 470 -1.01 -16.35 11.28
N TYR A 471 -0.70 -15.58 10.25
CA TYR A 471 -1.21 -15.82 8.91
C TYR A 471 -0.15 -16.51 8.05
N PHE A 472 -0.48 -17.68 7.52
CA PHE A 472 0.37 -18.43 6.59
C PHE A 472 -0.23 -18.41 5.18
N ASP A 473 0.56 -17.90 4.23
CA ASP A 473 0.21 -17.88 2.80
C ASP A 473 0.46 -19.27 2.19
N LEU A 474 -0.61 -19.97 1.84
CA LEU A 474 -0.55 -21.33 1.29
C LEU A 474 0.40 -21.49 0.10
N TYR A 475 0.64 -20.42 -0.67
CA TYR A 475 1.52 -20.46 -1.85
C TYR A 475 3.00 -20.23 -1.52
N ARG A 476 3.34 -19.85 -0.29
CA ARG A 476 4.72 -19.53 0.13
C ARG A 476 5.34 -20.56 1.07
N TYR A 477 4.51 -21.35 1.74
CA TYR A 477 4.97 -22.35 2.71
C TYR A 477 4.78 -23.77 2.19
N PRO A 478 5.61 -24.74 2.63
CA PRO A 478 5.52 -26.13 2.20
C PRO A 478 4.38 -26.87 2.93
N VAL A 479 3.13 -26.54 2.59
CA VAL A 479 1.92 -27.02 3.29
C VAL A 479 1.84 -28.55 3.40
N ALA A 480 2.16 -29.27 2.31
CA ALA A 480 2.17 -30.74 2.33
C ALA A 480 3.05 -31.32 3.44
N ARG A 481 4.22 -30.71 3.66
CA ARG A 481 5.13 -31.09 4.74
C ARG A 481 4.51 -30.84 6.12
N PHE A 482 3.83 -29.71 6.30
CA PHE A 482 3.14 -29.41 7.57
C PHE A 482 2.03 -30.41 7.88
N VAL A 483 1.28 -30.83 6.85
CA VAL A 483 0.22 -31.85 6.95
C VAL A 483 0.78 -33.22 7.32
N GLU A 484 1.89 -33.62 6.69
CA GLU A 484 2.55 -34.91 6.92
C GLU A 484 3.22 -34.98 8.31
N GLU A 485 3.99 -33.95 8.66
CA GLU A 485 4.78 -33.95 9.90
C GLU A 485 3.91 -33.68 11.14
N LYS A 486 2.83 -32.89 11.00
CA LYS A 486 1.99 -32.38 12.10
C LYS A 486 2.80 -31.78 13.27
N GLY A 487 4.01 -31.36 12.96
CA GLY A 487 4.97 -30.84 13.91
C GLY A 487 4.69 -29.38 14.26
N GLU A 488 5.58 -28.82 15.05
CA GLU A 488 5.57 -27.40 15.35
C GLU A 488 5.97 -26.58 14.11
N ILE A 489 5.19 -25.55 13.81
CA ILE A 489 5.50 -24.53 12.80
C ILE A 489 5.98 -23.27 13.52
N THR A 490 7.04 -22.69 12.97
CA THR A 490 7.64 -21.44 13.46
C THR A 490 7.80 -20.46 12.30
N ASP A 491 7.60 -19.19 12.59
CA ASP A 491 7.85 -18.09 11.66
C ASP A 491 8.14 -16.80 12.41
N GLU A 492 8.85 -15.89 11.77
CA GLU A 492 9.22 -14.59 12.34
C GLU A 492 9.04 -13.47 11.32
N LYS A 493 8.57 -12.32 11.79
CA LYS A 493 8.43 -11.13 10.98
C LYS A 493 8.71 -9.87 11.78
N ASN A 494 9.88 -9.28 11.55
CA ASN A 494 10.37 -8.14 12.31
C ASN A 494 10.36 -8.47 13.81
N PHE A 495 9.53 -7.81 14.61
CA PHE A 495 9.43 -7.97 16.06
C PHE A 495 8.41 -9.04 16.48
N LEU A 496 7.69 -9.66 15.52
CA LEU A 496 6.70 -10.68 15.80
C LEU A 496 7.29 -12.06 15.56
N GLU A 497 7.06 -12.99 16.48
CA GLU A 497 7.42 -14.40 16.37
C GLU A 497 6.19 -15.28 16.59
N TYR A 498 6.14 -16.44 15.95
CA TYR A 498 5.09 -17.43 16.14
C TYR A 498 5.64 -18.83 16.27
N ARG A 499 5.02 -19.62 17.16
CA ARG A 499 5.38 -21.01 17.41
C ARG A 499 4.18 -21.79 17.93
N ALA A 500 3.68 -22.74 17.14
CA ALA A 500 2.60 -23.64 17.55
C ALA A 500 2.60 -24.93 16.70
N PRO A 501 1.97 -26.02 17.15
CA PRO A 501 1.69 -27.19 16.32
C PRO A 501 0.88 -26.85 15.07
N ALA A 502 1.22 -27.43 13.92
CA ALA A 502 0.47 -27.26 12.66
C ALA A 502 -0.99 -27.74 12.77
N SER A 503 -1.29 -28.66 13.68
CA SER A 503 -2.65 -29.12 13.96
C SER A 503 -3.52 -28.07 14.66
N GLN A 504 -2.93 -27.01 15.23
CA GLN A 504 -3.67 -25.91 15.84
C GLN A 504 -3.92 -24.79 14.84
N SER A 505 -4.67 -25.11 13.78
CA SER A 505 -4.85 -24.20 12.67
C SER A 505 -6.29 -24.13 12.20
N VAL A 506 -6.63 -23.07 11.47
CA VAL A 506 -7.84 -22.96 10.65
C VAL A 506 -7.43 -22.59 9.22
N VAL A 507 -8.19 -23.06 8.24
CA VAL A 507 -7.96 -22.74 6.83
C VAL A 507 -9.08 -21.83 6.33
N ILE A 508 -8.69 -20.71 5.73
CA ILE A 508 -9.59 -19.74 5.13
C ILE A 508 -9.37 -19.62 3.63
N VAL A 509 -10.44 -19.31 2.91
CA VAL A 509 -10.43 -19.12 1.46
C VAL A 509 -11.24 -17.88 1.13
N ASN A 510 -10.65 -17.00 0.32
CA ASN A 510 -11.28 -15.79 -0.20
C ASN A 510 -11.11 -15.69 -1.72
N ASP A 511 -12.04 -15.01 -2.40
CA ASP A 511 -11.98 -14.65 -3.82
C ASP A 511 -11.74 -15.80 -4.83
N VAL A 512 -12.31 -16.99 -4.60
CA VAL A 512 -12.28 -18.05 -5.62
C VAL A 512 -13.45 -17.96 -6.59
N VAL A 513 -14.57 -17.37 -6.17
CA VAL A 513 -15.74 -17.07 -7.01
C VAL A 513 -16.27 -15.65 -6.75
N GLU A 514 -16.97 -15.07 -7.72
CA GLU A 514 -17.50 -13.70 -7.57
C GLU A 514 -18.49 -13.59 -6.40
N ASN A 515 -18.39 -12.50 -5.64
CA ASN A 515 -19.25 -12.19 -4.47
C ASN A 515 -19.26 -13.27 -3.38
N GLN A 516 -18.27 -14.16 -3.35
CA GLN A 516 -18.09 -15.15 -2.30
C GLN A 516 -18.06 -14.52 -0.89
N CYS A 517 -18.81 -15.09 0.05
CA CYS A 517 -18.54 -14.87 1.46
C CYS A 517 -17.26 -15.60 1.90
N LEU A 518 -16.52 -15.07 2.86
CA LEU A 518 -15.30 -15.70 3.39
C LEU A 518 -15.57 -17.16 3.81
N TRP A 519 -14.80 -18.12 3.30
CA TRP A 519 -15.00 -19.52 3.68
C TRP A 519 -13.94 -19.95 4.69
N LEU A 520 -14.39 -20.34 5.89
CA LEU A 520 -13.60 -21.21 6.77
C LEU A 520 -13.89 -22.67 6.41
N VAL A 521 -12.88 -23.35 5.87
CA VAL A 521 -13.02 -24.68 5.27
C VAL A 521 -12.39 -25.75 6.15
N SER A 522 -12.90 -26.98 6.03
CA SER A 522 -12.48 -28.16 6.76
C SER A 522 -12.49 -29.39 5.84
N GLU A 523 -12.16 -30.55 6.39
CA GLU A 523 -12.23 -31.82 5.66
C GLU A 523 -13.62 -32.10 5.06
N ALA A 524 -14.69 -31.58 5.67
CA ALA A 524 -16.05 -31.69 5.15
C ALA A 524 -16.23 -31.00 3.79
N ASP A 525 -15.43 -29.97 3.51
CA ASP A 525 -15.49 -29.18 2.28
C ASP A 525 -14.61 -29.75 1.16
N ARG A 526 -14.00 -30.95 1.33
CA ARG A 526 -13.04 -31.54 0.36
C ARG A 526 -13.55 -31.61 -1.07
N HIS A 527 -14.85 -31.86 -1.25
CA HIS A 527 -15.47 -32.01 -2.56
C HIS A 527 -16.03 -30.70 -3.12
N ASN A 528 -15.85 -29.57 -2.42
CA ASN A 528 -16.18 -28.25 -2.95
C ASN A 528 -15.38 -28.03 -4.26
N PRO A 529 -16.08 -27.86 -5.39
CA PRO A 529 -15.43 -27.81 -6.71
C PRO A 529 -14.56 -26.56 -6.91
N TYR A 530 -14.78 -25.51 -6.12
CA TYR A 530 -14.05 -24.23 -6.23
C TYR A 530 -12.76 -24.20 -5.40
N LEU A 531 -12.50 -25.22 -4.58
CA LEU A 531 -11.24 -25.29 -3.80
C LEU A 531 -10.08 -25.72 -4.68
N GLU A 532 -9.04 -24.90 -4.72
CA GLU A 532 -7.77 -25.23 -5.35
C GLU A 532 -7.08 -26.41 -4.65
N GLU A 533 -6.23 -27.14 -5.39
CA GLU A 533 -5.54 -28.33 -4.87
C GLU A 533 -4.66 -28.03 -3.64
N ILE A 534 -4.03 -26.84 -3.59
CA ILE A 534 -3.23 -26.44 -2.43
C ILE A 534 -4.10 -26.25 -1.18
N VAL A 535 -5.32 -25.75 -1.34
CA VAL A 535 -6.30 -25.61 -0.26
C VAL A 535 -6.79 -27.00 0.18
N ARG A 536 -7.10 -27.89 -0.78
CA ARG A 536 -7.49 -29.29 -0.50
C ARG A 536 -6.41 -30.06 0.27
N THR A 537 -5.15 -29.77 -0.04
CA THR A 537 -4.00 -30.32 0.69
C THR A 537 -3.96 -29.81 2.14
N ALA A 538 -4.36 -28.54 2.37
CA ALA A 538 -4.36 -27.91 3.69
C ALA A 538 -5.53 -28.31 4.60
N LEU A 539 -6.65 -28.82 4.06
CA LEU A 539 -7.86 -29.13 4.84
C LEU A 539 -7.62 -29.95 6.12
N PRO A 540 -6.73 -30.96 6.15
CA PRO A 540 -6.44 -31.72 7.37
C PRO A 540 -5.78 -30.90 8.49
N LEU A 541 -5.29 -29.69 8.22
CA LEU A 541 -4.77 -28.77 9.24
C LEU A 541 -5.89 -27.99 9.93
N SER A 542 -7.08 -27.89 9.32
CA SER A 542 -8.16 -27.04 9.81
C SER A 542 -8.91 -27.70 10.97
N ASP A 543 -8.59 -27.29 12.19
CA ASP A 543 -9.28 -27.63 13.43
C ASP A 543 -10.29 -26.53 13.79
N LEU A 544 -11.54 -26.75 13.38
CA LEU A 544 -12.66 -25.86 13.64
C LEU A 544 -12.99 -25.70 15.14
N SER A 545 -12.51 -26.58 16.02
CA SER A 545 -12.74 -26.47 17.48
C SER A 545 -11.98 -25.32 18.13
N ARG A 546 -11.01 -24.72 17.40
CA ARG A 546 -10.23 -23.56 17.85
C ARG A 546 -11.06 -22.28 17.91
N ILE A 547 -12.26 -22.28 17.32
CA ILE A 547 -13.16 -21.13 17.29
C ILE A 547 -14.03 -21.11 18.54
N LEU A 548 -14.12 -19.95 19.18
CA LEU A 548 -14.96 -19.73 20.35
C LEU A 548 -16.25 -19.01 19.92
N PRO A 549 -17.44 -19.52 20.28
CA PRO A 549 -18.72 -18.98 19.83
C PRO A 549 -19.06 -17.61 20.40
N GLU A 550 -18.52 -17.30 21.58
CA GLU A 550 -18.66 -16.00 22.22
C GLU A 550 -17.30 -15.31 22.23
N GLY A 551 -17.27 -14.06 21.76
CA GLY A 551 -16.07 -13.24 21.71
C GLY A 551 -15.94 -12.35 22.94
N THR A 552 -14.76 -12.33 23.54
CA THR A 552 -14.44 -11.40 24.65
C THR A 552 -13.74 -10.14 24.15
N SER A 553 -13.03 -10.25 23.02
CA SER A 553 -12.36 -9.13 22.35
C SER A 553 -13.25 -8.51 21.28
N PRO A 554 -13.75 -7.27 21.43
CA PRO A 554 -14.46 -6.58 20.35
C PRO A 554 -13.51 -6.20 19.21
N VAL A 555 -14.03 -6.03 17.99
CA VAL A 555 -13.24 -5.48 16.87
C VAL A 555 -12.81 -4.07 17.21
N PRO A 556 -11.51 -3.71 17.08
CA PRO A 556 -11.07 -2.32 17.23
C PRO A 556 -11.64 -1.44 16.12
N THR A 557 -12.82 -0.88 16.34
CA THR A 557 -13.57 -0.09 15.34
C THR A 557 -12.84 1.18 14.90
N GLU A 558 -11.87 1.67 15.68
CA GLU A 558 -10.99 2.76 15.27
C GLU A 558 -10.03 2.36 14.13
N ILE A 559 -9.62 1.08 14.09
CA ILE A 559 -8.73 0.52 13.06
C ILE A 559 -9.55 -0.01 11.88
N PHE A 560 -10.51 -0.89 12.14
CA PHE A 560 -11.27 -1.64 11.12
C PHE A 560 -12.57 -0.94 10.68
N GLY A 561 -12.89 0.20 11.28
CA GLY A 561 -14.17 0.89 11.07
C GLY A 561 -15.34 0.20 11.77
N ALA A 562 -16.52 0.80 11.64
CA ALA A 562 -17.76 0.24 12.18
C ALA A 562 -18.17 -1.05 11.47
N GLU A 563 -18.99 -1.85 12.18
CA GLU A 563 -19.61 -3.06 11.64
C GLU A 563 -20.43 -2.70 10.37
N PRO A 564 -20.21 -3.41 9.26
CA PRO A 564 -21.00 -3.20 8.05
C PRO A 564 -22.45 -3.65 8.25
N PRO A 565 -23.40 -3.15 7.43
CA PRO A 565 -24.77 -3.64 7.45
C PRO A 565 -24.81 -5.16 7.27
N LYS A 566 -25.71 -5.82 7.99
CA LYS A 566 -25.93 -7.27 7.84
C LYS A 566 -26.45 -7.55 6.43
N ASP A 567 -25.73 -8.38 5.70
CA ASP A 567 -26.10 -8.90 4.40
C ASP A 567 -26.15 -10.43 4.44
N TRP A 568 -26.27 -11.08 3.28
CA TRP A 568 -26.23 -12.53 3.19
C TRP A 568 -25.01 -13.14 3.90
N CYS A 569 -23.82 -12.55 3.75
CA CYS A 569 -22.60 -13.09 4.34
C CYS A 569 -22.67 -13.08 5.87
N TRP A 570 -23.32 -12.10 6.49
CA TRP A 570 -23.56 -12.14 7.94
C TRP A 570 -24.33 -13.40 8.35
N TYR A 571 -25.46 -13.70 7.69
CA TYR A 571 -26.28 -14.88 7.99
C TYR A 571 -25.52 -16.18 7.72
N TYR A 572 -24.81 -16.25 6.60
CA TYR A 572 -23.96 -17.39 6.25
C TYR A 572 -22.88 -17.64 7.33
N GLN A 573 -22.16 -16.61 7.75
CA GLN A 573 -21.11 -16.77 8.78
C GLN A 573 -21.70 -17.23 10.12
N LYS A 574 -22.87 -16.72 10.51
CA LYS A 574 -23.56 -17.14 11.73
C LYS A 574 -24.13 -18.56 11.64
N ALA A 575 -24.66 -18.96 10.48
CA ALA A 575 -25.12 -20.32 10.25
C ALA A 575 -23.96 -21.32 10.30
N ARG A 576 -22.82 -21.02 9.68
CA ARG A 576 -21.61 -21.86 9.75
C ARG A 576 -21.02 -21.95 11.16
N LEU A 577 -21.18 -20.91 11.98
CA LEU A 577 -20.82 -20.96 13.39
C LEU A 577 -21.79 -21.86 14.17
N ALA A 578 -23.09 -21.74 13.95
CA ALA A 578 -24.11 -22.60 14.57
C ALA A 578 -23.94 -24.08 14.21
N GLU A 579 -23.56 -24.37 12.96
CA GLU A 579 -23.25 -25.74 12.50
C GLU A 579 -22.17 -26.42 13.36
N GLN A 580 -21.13 -25.70 13.77
CA GLN A 580 -20.06 -26.25 14.61
C GLN A 580 -20.55 -26.71 15.98
N HIS A 581 -21.64 -26.12 16.46
CA HIS A 581 -22.29 -26.47 17.71
C HIS A 581 -23.51 -27.36 17.52
N SER A 582 -23.75 -27.84 16.28
CA SER A 582 -24.90 -28.65 15.91
C SER A 582 -26.25 -27.98 16.25
N ASP A 583 -26.30 -26.64 16.24
CA ASP A 583 -27.52 -25.88 16.45
C ASP A 583 -28.27 -25.68 15.14
N TRP A 584 -28.87 -26.77 14.66
CA TRP A 584 -29.56 -26.84 13.37
C TRP A 584 -30.80 -25.96 13.30
N GLN A 585 -31.49 -25.77 14.44
CA GLN A 585 -32.67 -24.91 14.49
C GLN A 585 -32.28 -23.44 14.30
N ALA A 586 -31.23 -22.98 14.99
CA ALA A 586 -30.73 -21.61 14.80
C ALA A 586 -30.30 -21.35 13.35
N MET A 587 -29.71 -22.34 12.66
CA MET A 587 -29.38 -22.21 11.23
C MET A 587 -30.64 -22.00 10.35
N MET A 588 -31.71 -22.76 10.61
CA MET A 588 -32.97 -22.60 9.87
C MET A 588 -33.66 -21.27 10.18
N ASP A 589 -33.59 -20.80 11.43
CA ASP A 589 -34.12 -19.49 11.83
C ASP A 589 -33.37 -18.35 11.12
N LEU A 590 -32.03 -18.45 11.03
CA LEU A 590 -31.19 -17.50 10.28
C LEU A 590 -31.53 -17.50 8.78
N TRP A 591 -31.81 -18.66 8.19
CA TRP A 591 -32.24 -18.76 6.80
C TRP A 591 -33.58 -18.05 6.56
N ASP A 592 -34.56 -18.31 7.43
CA ASP A 592 -35.89 -17.72 7.31
C ASP A 592 -35.82 -16.19 7.53
N GLU A 593 -34.99 -15.70 8.47
CA GLU A 593 -34.72 -14.25 8.65
C GLU A 593 -34.06 -13.63 7.41
N ALA A 594 -33.02 -14.26 6.87
CA ALA A 594 -32.33 -13.79 5.65
C ALA A 594 -33.31 -13.71 4.47
N SER A 595 -34.11 -14.75 4.28
CA SER A 595 -35.11 -14.84 3.20
C SER A 595 -36.20 -13.78 3.32
N LEU A 596 -36.68 -13.50 4.54
CA LEU A 596 -37.67 -12.44 4.80
C LEU A 596 -37.13 -11.04 4.46
N GLN A 597 -35.82 -10.83 4.59
CA GLN A 597 -35.14 -9.58 4.22
C GLN A 597 -34.73 -9.54 2.73
N GLY A 598 -34.98 -10.61 1.97
CA GLY A 598 -34.65 -10.70 0.55
C GLY A 598 -33.17 -11.02 0.27
N TYR A 599 -32.45 -11.55 1.26
CA TYR A 599 -31.09 -12.06 1.07
C TYR A 599 -31.11 -13.51 0.60
N SER A 600 -30.12 -13.88 -0.23
CA SER A 600 -29.96 -15.23 -0.77
C SER A 600 -28.48 -15.57 -0.92
N PRO A 601 -28.12 -16.87 -0.95
CA PRO A 601 -26.78 -17.33 -1.32
C PRO A 601 -26.20 -16.60 -2.53
N HIS A 602 -24.94 -16.17 -2.42
CA HIS A 602 -24.23 -15.60 -3.57
C HIS A 602 -23.71 -16.70 -4.50
N ASN A 603 -23.36 -17.85 -3.93
CA ASN A 603 -22.81 -18.99 -4.65
C ASN A 603 -23.36 -20.32 -4.10
N GLU A 604 -23.35 -21.35 -4.92
CA GLU A 604 -23.93 -22.67 -4.62
C GLU A 604 -23.36 -23.34 -3.35
N PRO A 605 -22.04 -23.27 -3.05
CA PRO A 605 -21.48 -23.83 -1.81
C PRO A 605 -22.05 -23.23 -0.52
N GLU A 606 -22.50 -21.98 -0.56
CA GLU A 606 -23.02 -21.28 0.62
C GLU A 606 -24.39 -21.81 1.07
N MET A 607 -25.04 -22.63 0.23
CA MET A 607 -26.31 -23.25 0.54
C MET A 607 -26.17 -24.63 1.21
N VAL A 608 -25.01 -25.28 1.09
CA VAL A 608 -24.72 -26.59 1.71
C VAL A 608 -25.03 -26.66 3.21
N PRO A 609 -24.69 -25.65 4.04
CA PRO A 609 -25.01 -25.66 5.47
C PRO A 609 -26.52 -25.75 5.74
N PHE A 610 -27.33 -25.12 4.88
CA PHE A 610 -28.78 -25.06 5.04
C PHE A 610 -29.46 -26.34 4.54
N ILE A 611 -28.86 -27.06 3.57
CA ILE A 611 -29.28 -28.42 3.21
C ILE A 611 -29.14 -29.34 4.44
N LEU A 612 -28.00 -29.27 5.11
CA LEU A 612 -27.73 -30.04 6.34
C LEU A 612 -28.71 -29.67 7.46
N ALA A 613 -28.89 -28.37 7.73
CA ALA A 613 -29.81 -27.90 8.77
C ALA A 613 -31.26 -28.30 8.52
N ALA A 614 -31.73 -28.21 7.27
CA ALA A 614 -33.08 -28.62 6.89
C ALA A 614 -33.30 -30.13 7.14
N ALA A 615 -32.32 -30.97 6.79
CA ALA A 615 -32.39 -32.40 7.05
C ALA A 615 -32.38 -32.73 8.56
N HIS A 616 -31.49 -32.09 9.34
CA HIS A 616 -31.41 -32.29 10.79
C HIS A 616 -32.64 -31.80 11.56
N THR A 617 -33.38 -30.83 11.01
CA THR A 617 -34.66 -30.34 11.57
C THR A 617 -35.88 -31.09 11.04
N GLY A 618 -35.68 -32.13 10.21
CA GLY A 618 -36.76 -32.95 9.63
C GLY A 618 -37.54 -32.26 8.50
N ASN A 619 -37.04 -31.13 7.99
CA ASN A 619 -37.63 -30.42 6.87
C ASN A 619 -37.08 -30.93 5.53
N TRP A 620 -37.43 -32.18 5.20
CA TRP A 620 -36.89 -32.91 4.05
C TRP A 620 -37.20 -32.25 2.71
N ASP A 621 -38.39 -31.67 2.55
CA ASP A 621 -38.79 -30.95 1.35
C ASP A 621 -37.86 -29.74 1.09
N LYS A 622 -37.56 -28.94 2.13
CA LYS A 622 -36.59 -27.84 2.02
C LYS A 622 -35.18 -28.36 1.71
N ALA A 623 -34.77 -29.48 2.32
CA ALA A 623 -33.44 -30.04 2.07
C ALA A 623 -33.24 -30.44 0.59
N LEU A 624 -34.25 -31.06 -0.02
CA LEU A 624 -34.26 -31.42 -1.44
C LEU A 624 -34.34 -30.17 -2.33
N GLU A 625 -35.20 -29.21 -2.00
CA GLU A 625 -35.30 -27.93 -2.74
C GLU A 625 -33.97 -27.16 -2.75
N PHE A 626 -33.31 -27.06 -1.59
CA PHE A 626 -32.00 -26.43 -1.49
C PHE A 626 -30.94 -27.22 -2.27
N THR A 627 -30.99 -28.55 -2.25
CA THR A 627 -30.07 -29.37 -3.06
C THR A 627 -30.24 -29.09 -4.54
N ASP A 628 -31.48 -29.04 -5.04
CA ASP A 628 -31.78 -28.76 -6.46
C ASP A 628 -31.26 -27.37 -6.88
N LYS A 629 -31.52 -26.35 -6.05
CA LYS A 629 -31.03 -24.98 -6.27
C LYS A 629 -29.49 -24.89 -6.28
N ALA A 630 -28.77 -25.73 -5.54
CA ALA A 630 -27.29 -25.75 -5.53
C ALA A 630 -26.74 -26.55 -6.72
N TYR A 631 -27.54 -27.45 -7.27
CA TYR A 631 -27.15 -28.31 -8.37
C TYR A 631 -27.35 -27.62 -9.73
N TYR A 632 -28.50 -26.97 -9.95
CA TYR A 632 -28.84 -26.30 -11.20
C TYR A 632 -28.60 -24.78 -11.12
N PRO A 633 -28.02 -24.12 -12.16
CA PRO A 633 -27.75 -24.63 -13.51
C PRO A 633 -26.31 -25.11 -13.78
N SER A 634 -25.41 -25.05 -12.80
CA SER A 634 -23.98 -25.25 -13.05
C SER A 634 -23.55 -26.72 -13.05
N PHE A 635 -24.27 -27.60 -12.32
CA PHE A 635 -24.01 -29.03 -12.15
C PHE A 635 -22.65 -29.40 -11.53
N VAL A 636 -21.79 -28.41 -11.24
CA VAL A 636 -20.42 -28.60 -10.75
C VAL A 636 -20.39 -29.09 -9.30
N MET A 637 -21.50 -28.91 -8.57
CA MET A 637 -21.64 -29.23 -7.16
C MET A 637 -21.93 -30.72 -6.88
N HIS A 638 -22.07 -31.56 -7.90
CA HIS A 638 -22.47 -32.98 -7.78
C HIS A 638 -21.80 -33.71 -6.61
N ASP A 639 -20.46 -33.82 -6.63
CA ASP A 639 -19.73 -34.60 -5.62
C ASP A 639 -19.87 -33.98 -4.23
N TYR A 640 -19.94 -32.65 -4.14
CA TYR A 640 -20.11 -31.96 -2.86
C TYR A 640 -21.50 -32.21 -2.26
N LEU A 641 -22.55 -32.15 -3.08
CA LEU A 641 -23.92 -32.42 -2.65
C LEU A 641 -24.09 -33.91 -2.28
N CYS A 642 -23.54 -34.83 -3.08
CA CYS A 642 -23.61 -36.26 -2.76
C CYS A 642 -22.88 -36.62 -1.47
N THR A 643 -21.73 -35.99 -1.19
CA THR A 643 -21.04 -36.17 0.08
C THR A 643 -21.76 -35.51 1.25
N THR A 644 -22.48 -34.41 1.02
CA THR A 644 -23.40 -33.80 1.99
C THR A 644 -24.56 -34.75 2.33
N TRP A 645 -25.20 -35.36 1.35
CA TRP A 645 -26.27 -36.35 1.58
C TRP A 645 -25.78 -37.64 2.23
N ARG A 646 -24.53 -38.05 1.96
CA ARG A 646 -23.89 -39.12 2.74
C ARG A 646 -23.73 -38.73 4.21
N ARG A 647 -23.33 -37.49 4.50
CA ARG A 647 -23.26 -36.97 5.88
C ARG A 647 -24.64 -36.97 6.55
N ILE A 648 -25.68 -36.55 5.85
CA ILE A 648 -27.08 -36.60 6.33
C ILE A 648 -27.50 -38.05 6.65
N ARG A 649 -27.17 -39.01 5.78
CA ARG A 649 -27.41 -40.45 6.02
C ARG A 649 -26.77 -40.91 7.33
N ASP A 650 -25.55 -40.46 7.61
CA ASP A 650 -24.74 -40.93 8.73
C ASP A 650 -25.09 -40.23 10.06
N GLU A 651 -25.46 -38.94 10.02
CA GLU A 651 -25.66 -38.13 11.22
C GLU A 651 -27.12 -38.05 11.69
N VAL A 652 -28.10 -38.04 10.76
CA VAL A 652 -29.52 -37.87 11.12
C VAL A 652 -30.11 -39.21 11.57
N PRO A 653 -30.89 -39.29 12.66
CA PRO A 653 -31.56 -40.53 13.07
C PRO A 653 -32.46 -41.13 11.98
N ASP A 654 -32.60 -42.45 11.95
CA ASP A 654 -33.40 -43.13 10.94
C ASP A 654 -34.91 -42.86 11.11
N SER A 655 -35.56 -42.44 10.01
CA SER A 655 -37.01 -42.30 9.89
C SER A 655 -37.48 -42.70 8.47
N PRO A 656 -38.77 -43.03 8.27
CA PRO A 656 -39.31 -43.29 6.94
C PRO A 656 -39.11 -42.11 5.98
N GLU A 657 -39.30 -40.88 6.47
CA GLU A 657 -39.16 -39.65 5.70
C GLU A 657 -37.71 -39.41 5.28
N LYS A 658 -36.74 -39.70 6.16
CA LYS A 658 -35.31 -39.69 5.81
C LYS A 658 -35.00 -40.66 4.67
N GLN A 659 -35.54 -41.88 4.72
CA GLN A 659 -35.27 -42.91 3.71
C GLN A 659 -35.85 -42.53 2.35
N GLU A 660 -37.05 -41.96 2.33
CA GLU A 660 -37.68 -41.44 1.12
C GLU A 660 -36.87 -40.28 0.52
N ALA A 661 -36.49 -39.30 1.35
CA ALA A 661 -35.67 -38.17 0.92
C ALA A 661 -34.29 -38.61 0.39
N LEU A 662 -33.65 -39.59 1.04
CA LEU A 662 -32.39 -40.16 0.55
C LEU A 662 -32.55 -40.88 -0.79
N GLN A 663 -33.62 -41.66 -0.98
CA GLN A 663 -33.89 -42.32 -2.26
C GLN A 663 -34.14 -41.30 -3.35
N GLN A 664 -34.88 -40.25 -3.05
CA GLN A 664 -35.12 -39.15 -3.97
C GLN A 664 -33.82 -38.42 -4.33
N ALA A 665 -33.00 -38.04 -3.35
CA ALA A 665 -31.71 -37.40 -3.61
C ALA A 665 -30.78 -38.30 -4.45
N ILE A 666 -30.78 -39.62 -4.22
CA ILE A 666 -30.01 -40.57 -5.04
C ILE A 666 -30.52 -40.60 -6.49
N ALA A 667 -31.85 -40.57 -6.68
CA ALA A 667 -32.46 -40.64 -8.01
C ALA A 667 -32.29 -39.32 -8.79
N ASP A 668 -32.52 -38.19 -8.12
CA ASP A 668 -32.54 -36.87 -8.76
C ASP A 668 -31.11 -36.36 -9.07
N PHE A 669 -30.11 -36.75 -8.26
CA PHE A 669 -28.74 -36.23 -8.36
C PHE A 669 -27.68 -37.29 -8.69
N ASP A 670 -28.05 -38.54 -8.99
CA ASP A 670 -27.13 -39.67 -9.32
C ASP A 670 -26.05 -39.97 -8.25
N CYS A 671 -26.38 -39.77 -6.98
CA CYS A 671 -25.43 -39.92 -5.88
C CYS A 671 -25.13 -41.37 -5.45
N LEU A 672 -25.59 -42.37 -6.20
CA LEU A 672 -25.57 -43.78 -5.78
C LEU A 672 -24.14 -44.30 -5.50
N SER A 673 -23.16 -43.85 -6.26
CA SER A 673 -21.75 -44.27 -6.14
C SER A 673 -21.05 -43.67 -4.92
N ILE A 674 -21.55 -42.54 -4.41
CA ILE A 674 -20.94 -41.76 -3.32
C ILE A 674 -21.66 -42.02 -1.98
N ILE A 675 -22.98 -42.21 -2.01
CA ILE A 675 -23.83 -42.42 -0.82
C ILE A 675 -23.83 -43.89 -0.37
N ARG A 676 -23.30 -44.84 -1.13
CA ARG A 676 -23.18 -46.23 -0.64
C ARG A 676 -22.03 -46.35 0.38
N PRO A 677 -22.18 -47.16 1.44
CA PRO A 677 -21.14 -47.38 2.45
C PRO A 677 -19.84 -47.93 1.87
#